data_AF-A0A935X189-F1
#
_entry.id   AF-A0A935X189-F1
#
_cell.length_a   1.000
_cell.length_b   1.000
_cell.length_c   1.000
_cell.angle_alpha   90.00
_cell.angle_beta   90.00
_cell.angle_gamma   90.00
#
_symmetry.space_group_name_H-M   'P 1'
#
loop_
_entity.id
_entity.type
_entity.pdbx_description
1 polymer ?
#
loop_
_entity_poly.entity_id
_entity_poly.type
_entity_poly.pdbx_seq_one_letter_code
_entity_poly.pdbx_strand_id
1 'polypeptide(L)'
;MRTPPPRILPHLRLCFRHGLLFARRMGRGSPRRVLAGASAPVLVLVLAFVLGLGVAAGSGCTDVSLYGKVGQEPPLADKLGLTGVLCTDNPATRKFPVKILFIVDSSGVMSEAAPQAEHVSAIETTLSQYLPIANVEIGIIKYGTISEQLVSEQRGRVTSGFSRDDALIDAALVALRTGAGARDLVSAMSMARSIVTGDAFLADKGPLSRTKYVVVHIMSGGPQPRVEALRCAGYAPVPANCEIAFMEHQVEDIRNTVLDLGAAEFVFHTIHLEQAHVEGSPCDPRAAPGTCNPGLVCIQVGARADSGRCTELCDPAASTCGVLDTDNQYCSTTALPDGTTLNFCGRRELDCFDGIDNDDDGRDMDCSDPNYPYNCTGSSPTGCDPDCADACRAERIGLAMSLATGGRYERFAFPDQLNLARIDFRSTQRLFVLKEFLAFNRNALPAEDGFLPDSDGDGLSDLEESRLCEDDPMNPGTSICLNPDEADSDGDYFNDRLEHMLRTLGMDPLVPTTVADCDDPTIDTDGDGLRDCEEKLLGSDGTLFDTDADGFPDQVEFRLGTNMLFNDNLDDLDLDGVNNGSEVRAHTDPLFNDSIARSELAYRYRTIDLGQTNDERTCYDFRVSNITLVDTRDRGAGPGFNDIDIFFGQVPEGNLEGFGVFHVSQVRVQYLPPDRRVPNTPSIDLEDDDFAVFEQ
;
A
#
# COMPACT_ATOMS: atom_id res chain seq x y z
N MET A 1 16.75 25.67 42.23
CA MET A 1 15.93 26.29 43.31
C MET A 1 14.49 26.36 42.83
N ARG A 2 13.58 25.84 43.66
CA ARG A 2 12.11 26.02 43.66
C ARG A 2 11.27 25.38 42.55
N THR A 3 10.85 24.15 42.85
CA THR A 3 9.55 23.57 42.51
C THR A 3 8.36 24.35 43.11
N PRO A 4 7.17 24.28 42.49
CA PRO A 4 5.89 24.47 43.19
C PRO A 4 5.03 23.18 43.22
N PRO A 5 4.02 23.10 44.13
CA PRO A 5 3.43 21.86 44.66
C PRO A 5 2.12 21.42 43.97
N PRO A 6 1.63 20.19 44.23
CA PRO A 6 0.40 19.66 43.62
C PRO A 6 -0.86 20.23 44.28
N ARG A 7 -1.88 20.55 43.46
CA ARG A 7 -3.21 20.97 43.92
C ARG A 7 -4.19 19.81 43.87
N ILE A 8 -4.71 19.48 45.05
CA ILE A 8 -5.87 18.64 45.32
C ILE A 8 -7.14 19.45 45.00
N LEU A 9 -8.10 18.86 44.28
CA LEU A 9 -9.46 19.40 44.11
C LEU A 9 -10.49 18.48 44.81
N PRO A 10 -11.55 19.05 45.43
CA PRO A 10 -12.46 18.34 46.32
C PRO A 10 -13.68 17.77 45.59
N HIS A 11 -14.18 16.64 46.10
CA HIS A 11 -15.46 16.04 45.76
C HIS A 11 -16.65 16.98 46.07
N LEU A 12 -17.43 17.32 45.06
CA LEU A 12 -18.77 17.91 45.21
C LEU A 12 -19.80 16.79 45.41
N ARG A 13 -20.53 16.83 46.52
CA ARG A 13 -21.79 16.09 46.74
C ARG A 13 -22.96 16.96 46.32
N LEU A 14 -23.81 16.49 45.39
CA LEU A 14 -25.16 17.00 45.20
C LEU A 14 -26.18 15.88 45.50
N CYS A 15 -27.00 16.10 46.52
CA CYS A 15 -28.23 15.35 46.76
C CYS A 15 -29.40 16.11 46.11
N PHE A 16 -30.13 15.47 45.21
CA PHE A 16 -31.44 15.94 44.76
C PHE A 16 -32.55 15.32 45.63
N ARG A 17 -33.46 16.17 46.11
CA ARG A 17 -34.65 15.78 46.89
C ARG A 17 -35.88 15.93 45.99
N HIS A 18 -36.62 14.85 45.78
CA HIS A 18 -37.94 14.87 45.16
C HIS A 18 -38.96 15.57 46.07
N GLY A 19 -39.79 16.42 45.49
CA GLY A 19 -41.04 16.91 46.07
C GLY A 19 -42.15 16.83 45.04
N LEU A 20 -43.26 16.17 45.36
CA LEU A 20 -44.50 16.21 44.58
C LEU A 20 -45.58 16.95 45.38
N LEU A 21 -46.22 17.90 44.67
CA LEU A 21 -47.66 18.25 44.68
C LEU A 21 -48.23 18.97 45.92
N PHE A 22 -49.19 19.91 45.85
CA PHE A 22 -50.24 20.18 44.86
C PHE A 22 -50.78 21.64 45.01
N ALA A 23 -51.39 22.16 43.93
CA ALA A 23 -52.52 23.10 43.86
C ALA A 23 -52.34 24.64 43.70
N ARG A 24 -52.50 25.07 42.42
CA ARG A 24 -53.54 25.97 41.86
C ARG A 24 -53.63 27.46 42.30
N ARG A 25 -53.38 28.37 41.34
CA ARG A 25 -54.39 29.20 40.59
C ARG A 25 -53.98 30.68 40.36
N MET A 26 -53.94 31.07 39.07
CA MET A 26 -54.20 32.36 38.40
C MET A 26 -53.53 33.69 38.86
N GLY A 27 -52.95 34.40 37.87
CA GLY A 27 -53.39 35.77 37.59
C GLY A 27 -52.33 36.88 37.53
N ARG A 28 -51.93 37.23 36.29
CA ARG A 28 -51.59 38.58 35.76
C ARG A 28 -50.92 39.62 36.69
N GLY A 29 -49.66 39.92 36.40
CA GLY A 29 -49.05 41.22 36.66
C GLY A 29 -49.34 42.21 35.53
N SER A 30 -49.89 43.37 35.88
CA SER A 30 -49.83 44.63 35.14
C SER A 30 -49.07 45.64 36.00
N PRO A 31 -48.40 46.67 35.45
CA PRO A 31 -47.73 47.66 36.29
C PRO A 31 -48.58 48.91 36.46
N ARG A 32 -48.71 49.41 37.69
CA ARG A 32 -48.51 50.82 38.07
C ARG A 32 -48.67 51.08 39.58
N ARG A 33 -47.59 51.66 40.13
CA ARG A 33 -47.53 52.78 41.09
C ARG A 33 -48.14 52.64 42.51
N VAL A 34 -47.23 52.84 43.48
CA VAL A 34 -47.25 53.85 44.58
C VAL A 34 -47.43 53.37 46.04
N LEU A 35 -46.42 53.75 46.85
CA LEU A 35 -46.35 54.05 48.30
C LEU A 35 -46.39 52.93 49.38
N ALA A 36 -45.20 52.72 49.95
CA ALA A 36 -44.80 52.97 51.35
C ALA A 36 -45.30 52.10 52.54
N GLY A 37 -44.31 51.73 53.38
CA GLY A 37 -44.42 51.52 54.83
C GLY A 37 -44.55 50.05 55.25
N ALA A 38 -43.50 49.32 55.64
CA ALA A 38 -42.62 49.42 56.83
C ALA A 38 -43.00 48.37 57.91
N SER A 39 -41.99 47.57 58.31
CA SER A 39 -41.76 46.93 59.65
C SER A 39 -42.81 45.93 60.19
N ALA A 40 -42.52 44.85 60.93
CA ALA A 40 -41.36 44.09 61.41
C ALA A 40 -41.95 42.76 62.01
N PRO A 41 -41.13 41.77 62.45
CA PRO A 41 -41.49 40.34 62.57
C PRO A 41 -41.81 39.91 64.02
N VAL A 42 -41.92 38.59 64.32
CA VAL A 42 -41.31 37.89 65.50
C VAL A 42 -41.90 36.49 65.85
N LEU A 43 -40.98 35.55 66.18
CA LEU A 43 -41.01 34.36 67.10
C LEU A 43 -41.97 33.15 66.86
N VAL A 44 -41.74 31.87 67.25
CA VAL A 44 -40.61 30.99 67.73
C VAL A 44 -41.19 29.71 68.39
N LEU A 45 -40.31 28.72 68.68
CA LEU A 45 -40.37 27.59 69.67
C LEU A 45 -41.11 26.30 69.19
N VAL A 46 -40.59 25.06 69.09
CA VAL A 46 -39.55 24.16 69.74
C VAL A 46 -40.15 23.10 70.68
N LEU A 47 -39.52 21.91 70.70
CA LEU A 47 -39.54 20.74 71.64
C LEU A 47 -40.48 19.56 71.30
N ALA A 48 -40.21 18.27 71.61
CA ALA A 48 -39.02 17.45 71.95
C ALA A 48 -39.46 15.99 72.27
N PHE A 49 -38.56 15.01 72.03
CA PHE A 49 -38.23 13.78 72.80
C PHE A 49 -39.13 12.50 72.92
N VAL A 50 -38.60 11.38 72.35
CA VAL A 50 -38.24 10.03 72.90
C VAL A 50 -39.29 9.03 73.47
N LEU A 51 -39.31 7.78 72.95
CA LEU A 51 -38.92 6.50 73.63
C LEU A 51 -39.10 5.27 72.71
N GLY A 52 -38.22 4.26 72.85
CA GLY A 52 -38.20 3.02 72.06
C GLY A 52 -38.80 1.79 72.75
N LEU A 53 -39.15 0.77 71.96
CA LEU A 53 -39.39 -0.62 72.36
C LEU A 53 -39.10 -1.55 71.17
N GLY A 54 -38.35 -2.63 71.40
CA GLY A 54 -37.94 -3.59 70.38
C GLY A 54 -38.97 -4.68 70.10
N VAL A 55 -39.02 -5.14 68.85
CA VAL A 55 -39.57 -6.42 68.41
C VAL A 55 -38.63 -6.96 67.32
N ALA A 56 -38.12 -8.17 67.52
CA ALA A 56 -37.39 -8.93 66.52
C ALA A 56 -38.39 -9.55 65.53
N ALA A 57 -38.28 -9.18 64.27
CA ALA A 57 -38.81 -9.94 63.14
C ALA A 57 -37.64 -10.12 62.16
N GLY A 58 -37.33 -11.39 61.86
CA GLY A 58 -36.30 -11.75 60.90
C GLY A 58 -36.68 -11.26 59.51
N SER A 59 -35.86 -10.37 58.97
CA SER A 59 -35.66 -10.21 57.54
C SER A 59 -34.16 -10.42 57.32
N GLY A 60 -33.78 -11.63 56.94
CA GLY A 60 -32.45 -11.89 56.41
C GLY A 60 -32.33 -11.15 55.09
N CYS A 61 -31.65 -10.01 55.10
CA CYS A 61 -31.06 -9.48 53.87
C CYS A 61 -29.87 -10.38 53.57
N THR A 62 -29.98 -11.20 52.53
CA THR A 62 -28.78 -11.71 51.85
C THR A 62 -28.09 -10.51 51.22
N ASP A 63 -26.82 -10.28 51.57
CA ASP A 63 -25.95 -9.35 50.86
C ASP A 63 -25.78 -9.84 49.40
N VAL A 64 -26.67 -9.42 48.52
CA VAL A 64 -26.42 -9.41 47.09
C VAL A 64 -25.64 -8.13 46.81
N SER A 65 -24.36 -8.30 46.48
CA SER A 65 -23.49 -7.22 45.99
C SER A 65 -24.00 -6.72 44.63
N LEU A 66 -24.99 -5.83 44.66
CA LEU A 66 -25.59 -5.17 43.50
C LEU A 66 -24.84 -3.87 43.15
N TYR A 67 -23.52 -3.98 42.99
CA TYR A 67 -22.72 -2.94 42.36
C TYR A 67 -21.84 -3.58 41.30
N GLY A 68 -22.37 -3.68 40.08
CA GLY A 68 -21.55 -3.78 38.89
C GLY A 68 -20.57 -2.59 38.88
N LYS A 69 -19.29 -2.87 38.58
CA LYS A 69 -18.29 -1.83 38.42
C LYS A 69 -18.80 -0.83 37.36
N VAL A 70 -18.74 0.46 37.69
CA VAL A 70 -19.05 1.53 36.73
C VAL A 70 -18.18 1.35 35.49
N GLY A 71 -18.81 1.08 34.34
CA GLY A 71 -18.14 0.87 33.05
C GLY A 71 -18.11 -0.58 32.52
N GLN A 72 -18.68 -1.57 33.22
CA GLN A 72 -19.00 -2.87 32.63
C GLN A 72 -20.51 -2.99 32.45
N GLU A 73 -20.96 -3.24 31.22
CA GLU A 73 -22.32 -3.70 30.95
C GLU A 73 -22.60 -4.95 31.80
N PRO A 74 -23.82 -5.12 32.34
CA PRO A 74 -24.17 -6.34 33.04
C PRO A 74 -23.85 -7.53 32.13
N PRO A 75 -23.27 -8.64 32.64
CA PRO A 75 -23.02 -9.82 31.83
C PRO A 75 -24.37 -10.46 31.50
N LEU A 76 -25.04 -9.91 30.50
CA LEU A 76 -26.21 -10.51 29.88
C LEU A 76 -25.75 -11.85 29.29
N ALA A 77 -26.54 -12.89 29.48
CA ALA A 77 -26.13 -14.25 29.15
C ALA A 77 -25.93 -14.45 27.64
N ASP A 78 -26.76 -13.75 26.86
CA ASP A 78 -26.81 -13.64 25.41
C ASP A 78 -25.82 -12.63 24.82
N LYS A 79 -24.96 -12.02 25.64
CA LYS A 79 -23.94 -11.05 25.16
C LYS A 79 -22.52 -11.49 25.49
N LEU A 80 -21.64 -11.29 24.52
CA LEU A 80 -20.20 -11.55 24.62
C LEU A 80 -19.39 -10.30 24.28
N GLY A 81 -18.20 -10.19 24.85
CA GLY A 81 -17.17 -9.26 24.38
C GLY A 81 -15.91 -10.00 23.95
N LEU A 82 -15.11 -9.35 23.11
CA LEU A 82 -13.78 -9.82 22.71
C LEU A 82 -12.77 -8.73 23.08
N THR A 83 -11.61 -9.14 23.56
CA THR A 83 -10.48 -8.25 23.84
C THR A 83 -9.18 -8.88 23.37
N GLY A 84 -8.16 -8.07 23.18
CA GLY A 84 -6.82 -8.57 22.90
C GLY A 84 -5.91 -7.48 22.38
N VAL A 85 -4.67 -7.86 22.12
CA VAL A 85 -3.69 -7.03 21.42
C VAL A 85 -3.19 -7.81 20.22
N LEU A 86 -3.34 -7.24 19.03
CA LEU A 86 -2.86 -7.83 17.79
C LEU A 86 -1.83 -6.94 17.13
N CYS A 87 -0.79 -7.56 16.59
CA CYS A 87 0.24 -6.86 15.84
C CYS A 87 0.18 -7.21 14.36
N THR A 88 0.40 -6.22 13.50
CA THR A 88 0.54 -6.44 12.06
C THR A 88 1.75 -7.32 11.77
N ASP A 89 1.82 -7.87 10.57
CA ASP A 89 2.99 -8.60 10.13
C ASP A 89 4.24 -7.75 10.09
N ASN A 90 5.38 -8.42 10.28
CA ASN A 90 6.67 -7.79 10.09
C ASN A 90 6.96 -7.63 8.58
N PRO A 91 7.17 -6.40 8.08
CA PRO A 91 7.43 -6.17 6.66
C PRO A 91 8.76 -6.79 6.19
N ALA A 92 9.68 -7.14 7.10
CA ALA A 92 10.92 -7.86 6.81
C ALA A 92 10.75 -9.36 6.57
N THR A 93 9.72 -9.97 7.16
CA THR A 93 9.45 -11.41 6.98
C THR A 93 8.55 -11.68 5.78
N ARG A 94 7.75 -10.69 5.37
CA ARG A 94 6.91 -10.75 4.16
C ARG A 94 7.76 -10.49 2.91
N LYS A 95 7.79 -11.46 1.99
CA LYS A 95 8.59 -11.43 0.76
C LYS A 95 7.79 -10.84 -0.40
N PHE A 96 7.72 -9.51 -0.48
CA PHE A 96 6.99 -8.84 -1.56
C PHE A 96 7.68 -8.97 -2.92
N PRO A 97 6.96 -9.23 -4.01
CA PRO A 97 7.57 -9.30 -5.34
C PRO A 97 8.23 -7.96 -5.72
N VAL A 98 9.47 -8.03 -6.19
CA VAL A 98 10.19 -6.89 -6.77
C VAL A 98 10.58 -7.23 -8.19
N LYS A 99 10.15 -6.40 -9.13
CA LYS A 99 10.44 -6.56 -10.56
C LYS A 99 11.42 -5.47 -10.97
N ILE A 100 12.64 -5.86 -11.36
CA ILE A 100 13.69 -4.92 -11.76
C ILE A 100 13.88 -5.00 -13.28
N LEU A 101 13.61 -3.92 -14.00
CA LEU A 101 13.81 -3.83 -15.45
C LEU A 101 15.01 -2.94 -15.76
N PHE A 102 16.06 -3.51 -16.36
CA PHE A 102 17.17 -2.74 -16.90
C PHE A 102 16.90 -2.35 -18.35
N ILE A 103 16.99 -1.06 -18.67
CA ILE A 103 16.96 -0.55 -20.06
C ILE A 103 18.35 -0.03 -20.38
N VAL A 104 19.09 -0.75 -21.22
CA VAL A 104 20.54 -0.55 -21.34
C VAL A 104 20.92 -0.13 -22.76
N ASP A 105 21.58 1.02 -22.86
CA ASP A 105 22.18 1.51 -24.09
C ASP A 105 23.33 0.58 -24.50
N SER A 106 23.34 0.16 -25.76
CA SER A 106 24.40 -0.63 -26.39
C SER A 106 24.87 0.01 -27.70
N SER A 107 24.67 1.32 -27.83
CA SER A 107 25.13 2.10 -28.98
C SER A 107 26.66 2.17 -29.05
N GLY A 108 27.18 2.64 -30.18
CA GLY A 108 28.62 2.91 -30.32
C GLY A 108 29.14 3.91 -29.28
N VAL A 109 28.29 4.86 -28.89
CA VAL A 109 28.57 5.88 -27.87
C VAL A 109 28.71 5.24 -26.48
N MET A 110 27.89 4.25 -26.14
CA MET A 110 28.09 3.48 -24.91
C MET A 110 29.40 2.69 -24.94
N SER A 111 29.76 2.11 -26.07
CA SER A 111 31.04 1.39 -26.23
C SER A 111 32.26 2.30 -26.04
N GLU A 112 32.13 3.61 -26.28
CA GLU A 112 33.17 4.60 -25.99
C GLU A 112 33.16 5.07 -24.53
N ALA A 113 31.97 5.27 -23.96
CA ALA A 113 31.79 5.68 -22.56
C ALA A 113 32.22 4.57 -21.57
N ALA A 114 32.00 3.31 -21.92
CA ALA A 114 32.33 2.12 -21.12
C ALA A 114 33.06 1.05 -21.95
N PRO A 115 34.35 1.27 -22.31
CA PRO A 115 35.09 0.40 -23.23
C PRO A 115 35.31 -1.03 -22.72
N GLN A 116 35.23 -1.25 -21.41
CA GLN A 116 35.37 -2.57 -20.79
C GLN A 116 34.02 -3.17 -20.40
N ALA A 117 32.91 -2.60 -20.89
CA ALA A 117 31.55 -2.95 -20.51
C ALA A 117 31.30 -2.78 -19.00
N GLU A 118 31.84 -1.72 -18.41
CA GLU A 118 31.69 -1.39 -16.99
C GLU A 118 30.21 -1.28 -16.58
N HIS A 119 29.35 -0.80 -17.48
CA HIS A 119 27.89 -0.79 -17.28
C HIS A 119 27.30 -2.19 -17.07
N VAL A 120 27.77 -3.19 -17.81
CA VAL A 120 27.35 -4.59 -17.62
C VAL A 120 27.90 -5.13 -16.31
N SER A 121 29.15 -4.85 -15.97
CA SER A 121 29.73 -5.29 -14.69
C SER A 121 29.07 -4.66 -13.46
N ALA A 122 28.56 -3.44 -13.57
CA ALA A 122 27.77 -2.82 -12.51
C ALA A 122 26.40 -3.52 -12.35
N ILE A 123 25.75 -3.90 -13.46
CA ILE A 123 24.54 -4.73 -13.43
C ILE A 123 24.85 -6.10 -12.81
N GLU A 124 25.89 -6.80 -13.27
CA GLU A 124 26.33 -8.10 -12.72
C GLU A 124 26.53 -8.04 -11.19
N THR A 125 27.22 -7.00 -10.72
CA THR A 125 27.46 -6.80 -9.28
C THR A 125 26.14 -6.63 -8.52
N THR A 126 25.23 -5.84 -9.07
CA THR A 126 23.89 -5.61 -8.49
C THR A 126 23.08 -6.90 -8.46
N LEU A 127 23.04 -7.63 -9.56
CA LEU A 127 22.32 -8.90 -9.67
C LEU A 127 22.86 -9.95 -8.69
N SER A 128 24.19 -10.02 -8.48
CA SER A 128 24.79 -10.93 -7.50
C SER A 128 24.33 -10.67 -6.06
N GLN A 129 23.93 -9.42 -5.76
CA GLN A 129 23.42 -9.02 -4.45
C GLN A 129 21.91 -9.34 -4.29
N TYR A 130 21.12 -9.22 -5.36
CA TYR A 130 19.65 -9.27 -5.29
C TYR A 130 19.00 -10.55 -5.82
N LEU A 131 19.62 -11.25 -6.79
CA LEU A 131 19.10 -12.53 -7.31
C LEU A 131 18.97 -13.65 -6.25
N PRO A 132 19.82 -13.75 -5.22
CA PRO A 132 19.62 -14.73 -4.15
C PRO A 132 18.32 -14.53 -3.35
N ILE A 133 17.69 -13.35 -3.47
CA ILE A 133 16.45 -13.02 -2.78
C ILE A 133 15.28 -13.68 -3.52
N ALA A 134 14.47 -14.43 -2.77
CA ALA A 134 13.46 -15.35 -3.31
C ALA A 134 12.29 -14.69 -4.06
N ASN A 135 12.23 -13.37 -4.14
CA ASN A 135 11.08 -12.59 -4.61
C ASN A 135 11.49 -11.49 -5.60
N VAL A 136 12.70 -11.56 -6.14
CA VAL A 136 13.20 -10.62 -7.16
C VAL A 136 13.17 -11.29 -8.53
N GLU A 137 12.56 -10.63 -9.52
CA GLU A 137 12.64 -11.00 -10.93
C GLU A 137 13.26 -9.89 -11.77
N ILE A 138 14.00 -10.27 -12.79
CA ILE A 138 14.81 -9.37 -13.61
C ILE A 138 14.33 -9.37 -15.04
N GLY A 139 14.18 -8.19 -15.62
CA GLY A 139 14.02 -7.97 -17.04
C GLY A 139 15.21 -7.16 -17.58
N ILE A 140 15.60 -7.42 -18.83
CA ILE A 140 16.66 -6.68 -19.50
C ILE A 140 16.20 -6.33 -20.92
N ILE A 141 16.16 -5.04 -21.21
CA ILE A 141 16.03 -4.48 -22.55
C ILE A 141 17.39 -3.94 -22.97
N LYS A 142 17.82 -4.34 -24.15
CA LYS A 142 18.97 -3.77 -24.84
C LYS A 142 18.46 -2.85 -25.93
N TYR A 143 18.99 -1.63 -26.02
CA TYR A 143 18.67 -0.75 -27.13
C TYR A 143 19.91 -0.20 -27.82
N GLY A 144 19.79 -0.06 -29.13
CA GLY A 144 20.80 0.50 -30.03
C GLY A 144 20.06 1.02 -31.27
N THR A 145 20.49 0.60 -32.47
CA THR A 145 19.67 0.83 -33.69
C THR A 145 18.32 0.13 -33.63
N ILE A 146 18.27 -1.01 -32.95
CA ILE A 146 17.06 -1.77 -32.65
C ILE A 146 16.98 -1.98 -31.15
N SER A 147 15.76 -2.11 -30.65
CA SER A 147 15.51 -2.47 -29.25
C SER A 147 15.10 -3.93 -29.17
N GLU A 148 15.71 -4.67 -28.25
CA GLU A 148 15.48 -6.10 -28.03
C GLU A 148 15.21 -6.38 -26.56
N GLN A 149 14.17 -7.17 -26.29
CA GLN A 149 13.96 -7.81 -24.98
C GLN A 149 14.89 -9.02 -24.91
N LEU A 150 15.83 -9.02 -23.96
CA LEU A 150 16.81 -10.08 -23.81
C LEU A 150 16.36 -11.17 -22.83
N VAL A 151 15.55 -10.82 -21.84
CA VAL A 151 14.95 -11.78 -20.90
C VAL A 151 13.53 -12.08 -21.35
N SER A 152 13.26 -13.33 -21.68
CA SER A 152 11.96 -13.78 -22.15
C SER A 152 11.69 -15.20 -21.63
N GLU A 153 10.76 -15.31 -20.69
CA GLU A 153 10.40 -16.58 -20.07
C GLU A 153 8.98 -16.99 -20.48
N GLN A 154 8.82 -18.22 -20.98
CA GLN A 154 7.49 -18.78 -21.30
C GLN A 154 6.87 -19.35 -20.03
N ARG A 155 5.78 -18.72 -19.55
CA ARG A 155 4.97 -19.18 -18.43
C ARG A 155 3.61 -19.63 -18.94
N GLY A 156 3.46 -20.95 -19.12
CA GLY A 156 2.26 -21.52 -19.73
C GLY A 156 2.08 -21.07 -21.19
N ARG A 157 1.05 -20.27 -21.45
CA ARG A 157 0.77 -19.68 -22.79
C ARG A 157 1.26 -18.23 -22.93
N VAL A 158 1.86 -17.69 -21.89
CA VAL A 158 2.21 -16.26 -21.80
C VAL A 158 3.72 -16.11 -21.75
N THR A 159 4.23 -15.02 -22.30
CA THR A 159 5.66 -14.69 -22.27
C THR A 159 5.89 -13.55 -21.29
N SER A 160 6.58 -13.80 -20.19
CA SER A 160 6.98 -12.74 -19.26
C SER A 160 8.31 -12.11 -19.72
N GLY A 161 8.42 -10.79 -19.55
CA GLY A 161 9.69 -10.06 -19.70
C GLY A 161 10.54 -10.03 -18.44
N PHE A 162 10.08 -10.68 -17.37
CA PHE A 162 10.80 -10.87 -16.13
C PHE A 162 11.11 -12.36 -15.92
N SER A 163 12.28 -12.65 -15.38
CA SER A 163 12.65 -14.01 -15.02
C SER A 163 13.57 -14.05 -13.81
N ARG A 164 13.65 -15.24 -13.22
CA ARG A 164 14.59 -15.60 -12.16
C ARG A 164 15.58 -16.67 -12.61
N ASP A 165 15.47 -17.13 -13.85
CA ASP A 165 16.37 -18.13 -14.40
C ASP A 165 17.74 -17.49 -14.65
N ASP A 166 18.72 -17.89 -13.83
CA ASP A 166 20.11 -17.44 -13.94
C ASP A 166 20.67 -17.65 -15.36
N ALA A 167 20.27 -18.71 -16.07
CA ALA A 167 20.78 -18.99 -17.41
C ALA A 167 20.24 -17.99 -18.45
N LEU A 168 18.97 -17.57 -18.33
CA LEU A 168 18.39 -16.55 -19.20
C LEU A 168 19.02 -15.17 -18.92
N ILE A 169 19.23 -14.86 -17.64
CA ILE A 169 19.82 -13.59 -17.22
C ILE A 169 21.29 -13.50 -17.64
N ASP A 170 22.07 -14.56 -17.45
CA ASP A 170 23.48 -14.63 -17.88
C ASP A 170 23.61 -14.49 -19.40
N ALA A 171 22.72 -15.13 -20.17
CA ALA A 171 22.68 -14.97 -21.62
C ALA A 171 22.39 -13.52 -22.02
N ALA A 172 21.46 -12.85 -21.33
CA ALA A 172 21.16 -11.45 -21.54
C ALA A 172 22.36 -10.53 -21.22
N LEU A 173 23.07 -10.77 -20.11
CA LEU A 173 24.28 -10.02 -19.74
C LEU A 173 25.40 -10.15 -20.78
N VAL A 174 25.60 -11.36 -21.33
CA VAL A 174 26.55 -11.59 -22.43
C VAL A 174 26.13 -10.78 -23.67
N ALA A 175 24.84 -10.74 -24.00
CA ALA A 175 24.35 -9.99 -25.15
C ALA A 175 24.51 -8.47 -25.00
N LEU A 176 24.46 -7.92 -23.77
CA LEU A 176 24.69 -6.50 -23.50
C LEU A 176 26.13 -6.04 -23.80
N ARG A 177 27.12 -6.94 -23.68
CA ARG A 177 28.55 -6.61 -23.93
C ARG A 177 28.87 -6.33 -25.40
N THR A 178 27.91 -6.54 -26.30
CA THR A 178 28.08 -6.34 -27.74
C THR A 178 27.10 -5.29 -28.22
N GLY A 179 27.57 -4.29 -28.96
CA GLY A 179 26.72 -3.17 -29.31
C GLY A 179 27.33 -2.25 -30.36
N ALA A 180 26.49 -1.74 -31.26
CA ALA A 180 26.85 -0.75 -32.27
C ALA A 180 25.61 -0.05 -32.82
N GLY A 181 25.80 1.16 -33.35
CA GLY A 181 24.76 1.90 -34.07
C GLY A 181 24.09 2.99 -33.23
N ALA A 182 22.84 3.32 -33.58
CA ALA A 182 22.08 4.46 -33.04
C ALA A 182 21.54 4.21 -31.62
N ARG A 183 20.70 5.11 -31.10
CA ARG A 183 20.09 5.06 -29.76
C ARG A 183 18.56 5.21 -29.85
N ASP A 184 17.89 4.17 -30.33
CA ASP A 184 16.42 4.16 -30.46
C ASP A 184 15.72 3.94 -29.10
N LEU A 185 15.85 4.94 -28.22
CA LEU A 185 15.26 4.92 -26.89
C LEU A 185 13.72 4.93 -26.95
N VAL A 186 13.10 5.50 -27.98
CA VAL A 186 11.63 5.54 -28.10
C VAL A 186 11.08 4.12 -28.21
N SER A 187 11.67 3.28 -29.05
CA SER A 187 11.27 1.86 -29.15
C SER A 187 11.57 1.10 -27.86
N ALA A 188 12.69 1.39 -27.20
CA ALA A 188 13.03 0.78 -25.91
C ALA A 188 11.99 1.10 -24.83
N MET A 189 11.54 2.36 -24.75
CA MET A 189 10.50 2.80 -23.81
C MET A 189 9.13 2.20 -24.15
N SER A 190 8.79 2.09 -25.44
CA SER A 190 7.55 1.41 -25.86
C SER A 190 7.55 -0.08 -25.46
N MET A 191 8.71 -0.73 -25.50
CA MET A 191 8.85 -2.12 -25.06
C MET A 191 8.84 -2.25 -23.54
N ALA A 192 9.50 -1.32 -22.83
CA ALA A 192 9.44 -1.25 -21.38
C ALA A 192 7.98 -1.12 -20.89
N ARG A 193 7.20 -0.25 -21.54
CA ARG A 193 5.75 -0.16 -21.31
C ARG A 193 5.08 -1.51 -21.47
N SER A 194 5.25 -2.16 -22.63
CA SER A 194 4.62 -3.46 -22.89
C SER A 194 4.99 -4.55 -21.88
N ILE A 195 6.25 -4.59 -21.42
CA ILE A 195 6.73 -5.58 -20.46
C ILE A 195 6.16 -5.30 -19.07
N VAL A 196 6.28 -4.06 -18.59
CA VAL A 196 5.85 -3.70 -17.22
C VAL A 196 4.34 -3.73 -17.10
N THR A 197 3.60 -3.06 -18.00
CA THR A 197 2.13 -3.04 -17.93
C THR A 197 1.54 -4.41 -18.27
N GLY A 198 2.19 -5.17 -19.16
CA GLY A 198 1.78 -6.53 -19.49
C GLY A 198 1.93 -7.48 -18.30
N ASP A 199 3.05 -7.43 -17.59
CA ASP A 199 3.28 -8.21 -16.37
C ASP A 199 2.27 -7.86 -15.28
N ALA A 200 2.05 -6.56 -15.02
CA ALA A 200 1.06 -6.10 -14.05
C ALA A 200 -0.37 -6.54 -14.39
N PHE A 201 -0.76 -6.49 -15.67
CA PHE A 201 -2.10 -6.93 -16.10
C PHE A 201 -2.34 -8.43 -15.93
N LEU A 202 -1.28 -9.24 -15.95
CA LEU A 202 -1.34 -10.69 -15.84
C LEU A 202 -1.08 -11.20 -14.42
N ALA A 203 -0.67 -10.32 -13.51
CA ALA A 203 -0.40 -10.66 -12.13
C ALA A 203 -1.70 -10.77 -11.35
N ASP A 204 -1.74 -11.71 -10.41
CA ASP A 204 -2.83 -11.83 -9.45
C ASP A 204 -2.89 -10.54 -8.60
N LYS A 205 -4.11 -10.04 -8.35
CA LYS A 205 -4.32 -8.70 -7.76
C LYS A 205 -3.76 -8.59 -6.34
N GLY A 206 -3.88 -9.64 -5.52
CA GLY A 206 -3.36 -9.70 -4.15
C GLY A 206 -1.84 -9.54 -4.07
N PRO A 207 -1.04 -10.33 -4.81
CA PRO A 207 0.41 -10.12 -4.91
C PRO A 207 0.78 -8.81 -5.62
N LEU A 208 0.03 -8.37 -6.63
CA LEU A 208 0.26 -7.13 -7.35
C LEU A 208 0.16 -5.90 -6.44
N SER A 209 -0.80 -5.87 -5.51
CA SER A 209 -0.98 -4.79 -4.51
C SER A 209 0.24 -4.50 -3.66
N ARG A 210 1.18 -5.45 -3.62
CA ARG A 210 2.44 -5.41 -2.88
C ARG A 210 3.67 -5.44 -3.80
N THR A 211 3.49 -5.52 -5.11
CA THR A 211 4.57 -5.60 -6.10
C THR A 211 5.17 -4.23 -6.39
N LYS A 212 6.51 -4.15 -6.35
CA LYS A 212 7.27 -2.95 -6.72
C LYS A 212 7.97 -3.14 -8.06
N TYR A 213 7.72 -2.23 -8.98
CA TYR A 213 8.42 -2.14 -10.26
C TYR A 213 9.53 -1.09 -10.18
N VAL A 214 10.77 -1.51 -10.42
CA VAL A 214 11.95 -0.64 -10.45
C VAL A 214 12.55 -0.70 -11.85
N VAL A 215 12.52 0.42 -12.57
CA VAL A 215 13.17 0.52 -13.88
C VAL A 215 14.48 1.27 -13.74
N VAL A 216 15.57 0.70 -14.25
CA VAL A 216 16.88 1.35 -14.28
C VAL A 216 17.32 1.52 -15.73
N HIS A 217 17.29 2.77 -16.18
CA HIS A 217 17.74 3.17 -17.50
C HIS A 217 19.21 3.58 -17.46
N ILE A 218 20.05 2.88 -18.22
CA ILE A 218 21.47 3.22 -18.38
C ILE A 218 21.67 3.79 -19.78
N MET A 219 22.17 5.02 -19.86
CA MET A 219 22.36 5.74 -21.13
C MET A 219 23.73 6.41 -21.19
N SER A 220 24.21 6.66 -22.42
CA SER A 220 25.42 7.47 -22.66
C SER A 220 25.22 8.65 -23.60
N GLY A 221 23.99 8.91 -24.01
CA GLY A 221 23.65 10.04 -24.88
C GLY A 221 22.15 10.16 -25.13
N GLY A 222 21.77 11.22 -25.84
CA GLY A 222 20.36 11.49 -26.15
C GLY A 222 19.80 10.54 -27.21
N PRO A 223 18.46 10.39 -27.31
CA PRO A 223 17.84 9.50 -28.29
C PRO A 223 18.23 9.86 -29.74
N GLN A 224 18.45 8.84 -30.55
CA GLN A 224 18.71 8.92 -31.99
C GLN A 224 17.91 7.84 -32.74
N PRO A 225 16.95 8.20 -33.60
CA PRO A 225 16.61 9.55 -34.05
C PRO A 225 16.01 10.42 -32.94
N ARG A 226 16.13 11.74 -33.10
CA ARG A 226 15.53 12.71 -32.16
C ARG A 226 14.02 12.64 -32.21
N VAL A 227 13.37 12.90 -31.08
CA VAL A 227 11.91 12.95 -31.01
C VAL A 227 11.40 14.12 -31.84
N GLU A 228 10.54 13.84 -32.82
CA GLU A 228 9.95 14.86 -33.68
C GLU A 228 8.98 15.77 -32.90
N ALA A 229 9.05 17.08 -33.13
CA ALA A 229 8.19 18.06 -32.46
C ALA A 229 6.67 17.79 -32.63
N LEU A 230 6.28 17.13 -33.73
CA LEU A 230 4.89 16.77 -34.00
C LEU A 230 4.33 15.75 -33.00
N ARG A 231 5.18 14.93 -32.35
CA ARG A 231 4.76 13.97 -31.32
C ARG A 231 4.07 14.64 -30.13
N CYS A 232 4.37 15.91 -29.86
CA CYS A 232 3.79 16.68 -28.75
C CYS A 232 2.66 17.63 -29.18
N ALA A 233 2.17 17.55 -30.43
CA ALA A 233 1.14 18.48 -30.92
C ALA A 233 -0.19 18.38 -30.15
N GLY A 234 -0.44 17.25 -29.46
CA GLY A 234 -1.62 17.05 -28.62
C GLY A 234 -1.46 17.49 -27.16
N TYR A 235 -0.27 17.95 -26.74
CA TYR A 235 -0.02 18.31 -25.34
C TYR A 235 -0.58 19.71 -25.07
N ALA A 236 -1.26 19.89 -23.93
CA ALA A 236 -1.88 21.16 -23.56
C ALA A 236 -1.44 21.58 -22.15
N PRO A 237 -0.60 22.64 -21.99
CA PRO A 237 0.00 23.46 -23.06
C PRO A 237 1.09 22.72 -23.85
N VAL A 238 1.38 23.18 -25.07
CA VAL A 238 2.47 22.60 -25.88
C VAL A 238 3.81 22.87 -25.18
N PRO A 239 4.61 21.83 -24.88
CA PRO A 239 5.84 21.98 -24.12
C PRO A 239 6.92 22.71 -24.93
N ALA A 240 7.72 23.54 -24.24
CA ALA A 240 8.85 24.25 -24.86
C ALA A 240 9.92 23.30 -25.41
N ASN A 241 10.10 22.13 -24.78
CA ASN A 241 10.99 21.07 -25.22
C ASN A 241 10.22 19.76 -25.40
N CYS A 242 9.70 19.52 -26.61
CA CYS A 242 8.89 18.34 -26.91
C CYS A 242 9.60 17.01 -26.58
N GLU A 243 10.89 16.90 -26.91
CA GLU A 243 11.66 15.67 -26.70
C GLU A 243 11.74 15.27 -25.22
N ILE A 244 11.88 16.24 -24.31
CA ILE A 244 11.90 16.00 -22.86
C ILE A 244 10.51 15.63 -22.37
N ALA A 245 9.51 16.45 -22.68
CA ALA A 245 8.13 16.23 -22.24
C ALA A 245 7.54 14.91 -22.77
N PHE A 246 7.91 14.50 -23.99
CA PHE A 246 7.50 13.22 -24.54
C PHE A 246 8.05 12.06 -23.73
N MET A 247 9.35 12.07 -23.41
CA MET A 247 9.98 10.99 -22.63
C MET A 247 9.49 10.95 -21.19
N GLU A 248 9.30 12.12 -20.57
CA GLU A 248 8.66 12.27 -19.26
C GLU A 248 7.28 11.60 -19.25
N HIS A 249 6.42 11.96 -20.20
CA HIS A 249 5.08 11.37 -20.32
C HIS A 249 5.12 9.86 -20.62
N GLN A 250 6.11 9.34 -21.34
CA GLN A 250 6.24 7.88 -21.53
C GLN A 250 6.44 7.17 -20.18
N VAL A 251 7.24 7.73 -19.28
CA VAL A 251 7.48 7.13 -17.97
C VAL A 251 6.25 7.30 -17.05
N GLU A 252 5.62 8.47 -17.05
CA GLU A 252 4.39 8.72 -16.29
C GLU A 252 3.25 7.80 -16.72
N ASP A 253 3.10 7.55 -18.02
CA ASP A 253 2.07 6.65 -18.55
C ASP A 253 2.27 5.21 -18.05
N ILE A 254 3.51 4.72 -18.02
CA ILE A 254 3.83 3.40 -17.45
C ILE A 254 3.50 3.38 -15.95
N ARG A 255 3.98 4.38 -15.20
CA ARG A 255 3.73 4.51 -13.77
C ARG A 255 2.24 4.47 -13.46
N ASN A 256 1.47 5.37 -14.06
CA ASN A 256 0.06 5.51 -13.77
C ASN A 256 -0.70 4.25 -14.18
N THR A 257 -0.42 3.67 -15.35
CA THR A 257 -1.06 2.41 -15.77
C THR A 257 -0.82 1.29 -14.76
N VAL A 258 0.40 1.14 -14.25
CA VAL A 258 0.76 0.06 -13.33
C VAL A 258 0.16 0.28 -11.93
N LEU A 259 0.12 1.53 -11.47
CA LEU A 259 -0.55 1.89 -10.20
C LEU A 259 -2.08 1.74 -10.32
N ASP A 260 -2.68 2.12 -11.45
CA ASP A 260 -4.11 1.95 -11.72
C ASP A 260 -4.51 0.47 -11.83
N LEU A 261 -3.60 -0.39 -12.29
CA LEU A 261 -3.77 -1.85 -12.24
C LEU A 261 -3.64 -2.42 -10.81
N GLY A 262 -3.25 -1.60 -9.83
CA GLY A 262 -3.18 -1.98 -8.43
C GLY A 262 -1.77 -2.23 -7.90
N ALA A 263 -0.69 -1.96 -8.65
CA ALA A 263 0.66 -2.19 -8.13
C ALA A 263 1.02 -1.26 -6.95
N ALA A 264 1.87 -1.72 -6.04
CA ALA A 264 2.25 -0.94 -4.85
C ALA A 264 3.09 0.31 -5.18
N GLU A 265 3.99 0.18 -6.15
CA GLU A 265 4.96 1.22 -6.49
C GLU A 265 5.57 1.02 -7.87
N PHE A 266 5.84 2.13 -8.54
CA PHE A 266 6.66 2.18 -9.74
C PHE A 266 7.67 3.32 -9.61
N VAL A 267 8.96 3.02 -9.83
CA VAL A 267 10.03 4.03 -9.82
C VAL A 267 10.95 3.82 -11.03
N PHE A 268 11.32 4.93 -11.68
CA PHE A 268 12.23 4.96 -12.81
C PHE A 268 13.50 5.72 -12.46
N HIS A 269 14.65 5.06 -12.53
CA HIS A 269 15.97 5.64 -12.29
C HIS A 269 16.73 5.78 -13.61
N THR A 270 17.51 6.85 -13.76
CA THR A 270 18.42 7.02 -14.89
C THR A 270 19.86 7.13 -14.41
N ILE A 271 20.71 6.33 -15.04
CA ILE A 271 22.15 6.33 -14.89
C ILE A 271 22.75 6.82 -16.20
N HIS A 272 23.44 7.96 -16.13
CA HIS A 272 24.08 8.58 -17.28
C HIS A 272 25.59 8.37 -17.21
N LEU A 273 26.14 7.65 -18.20
CA LEU A 273 27.56 7.46 -18.42
C LEU A 273 28.06 8.45 -19.47
N GLU A 274 28.95 9.34 -19.06
CA GLU A 274 29.48 10.36 -19.96
C GLU A 274 30.46 9.77 -20.99
N GLN A 275 30.45 10.29 -22.22
CA GLN A 275 31.44 9.95 -23.23
C GLN A 275 32.82 10.54 -22.91
N ALA A 276 33.87 9.77 -23.20
CA ALA A 276 35.24 10.26 -23.11
C ALA A 276 35.54 11.28 -24.22
N HIS A 277 35.93 12.50 -23.86
CA HIS A 277 36.30 13.56 -24.81
C HIS A 277 37.78 13.42 -25.26
N VAL A 278 38.21 14.15 -26.31
CA VAL A 278 39.60 14.09 -26.83
C VAL A 278 40.62 14.35 -25.72
N GLU A 279 40.32 15.34 -24.87
CA GLU A 279 40.86 15.44 -23.51
C GLU A 279 39.95 14.61 -22.59
N GLY A 280 40.47 13.59 -21.91
CA GLY A 280 39.65 12.60 -21.19
C GLY A 280 39.46 11.27 -21.93
N SER A 281 40.20 10.99 -23.01
CA SER A 281 40.17 9.69 -23.70
C SER A 281 40.84 8.59 -22.86
N PRO A 282 40.30 7.35 -22.80
CA PRO A 282 40.88 6.26 -22.02
C PRO A 282 42.28 5.91 -22.49
N CYS A 283 43.21 5.79 -21.55
CA CYS A 283 44.56 5.35 -21.80
C CYS A 283 45.06 4.51 -20.62
N ASP A 284 45.94 3.54 -20.85
CA ASP A 284 46.58 2.84 -19.74
C ASP A 284 47.85 3.63 -19.35
N PRO A 285 47.93 4.19 -18.14
CA PRO A 285 49.10 4.92 -17.67
C PRO A 285 50.30 3.98 -17.42
N ARG A 286 50.09 2.66 -17.44
CA ARG A 286 51.14 1.63 -17.39
C ARG A 286 51.68 1.27 -18.78
N ALA A 287 51.00 1.66 -19.86
CA ALA A 287 51.42 1.38 -21.23
C ALA A 287 52.45 2.39 -21.74
N ALA A 288 53.18 2.03 -22.80
CA ALA A 288 54.21 2.86 -23.40
C ALA A 288 53.66 4.20 -23.94
N PRO A 289 54.46 5.28 -23.97
CA PRO A 289 54.02 6.60 -24.45
C PRO A 289 53.50 6.51 -25.90
N GLY A 290 52.22 6.83 -26.08
CA GLY A 290 51.52 6.72 -27.38
C GLY A 290 50.04 6.33 -27.29
N THR A 291 49.50 6.14 -26.08
CA THR A 291 48.05 5.89 -25.86
C THR A 291 47.18 7.12 -26.08
N CYS A 292 47.78 8.31 -26.14
CA CYS A 292 47.10 9.58 -26.30
C CYS A 292 47.49 10.29 -27.60
N ASN A 293 46.60 11.12 -28.14
CA ASN A 293 46.90 11.95 -29.31
C ASN A 293 48.13 12.85 -29.04
N PRO A 294 48.92 13.18 -30.07
CA PRO A 294 50.08 14.05 -29.92
C PRO A 294 49.72 15.38 -29.24
N GLY A 295 50.38 15.69 -28.12
CA GLY A 295 50.09 16.86 -27.28
C GLY A 295 49.39 16.53 -25.96
N LEU A 296 48.86 15.31 -25.81
CA LEU A 296 48.19 14.85 -24.60
C LEU A 296 49.03 13.80 -23.86
N VAL A 297 48.88 13.74 -22.54
CA VAL A 297 49.56 12.79 -21.64
C VAL A 297 48.54 11.98 -20.87
N CYS A 298 48.83 10.69 -20.71
CA CYS A 298 47.98 9.77 -19.98
C CYS A 298 48.16 9.92 -18.46
N ILE A 299 47.08 10.23 -17.73
CA ILE A 299 47.08 10.45 -16.27
C ILE A 299 46.04 9.56 -15.61
N GLN A 300 46.42 8.83 -14.57
CA GLN A 300 45.48 8.07 -13.75
C GLN A 300 44.52 9.02 -13.02
N VAL A 301 43.22 8.90 -13.30
CA VAL A 301 42.16 9.76 -12.70
C VAL A 301 41.12 8.98 -11.90
N GLY A 302 41.13 7.64 -11.97
CA GLY A 302 40.25 6.75 -11.21
C GLY A 302 40.99 5.90 -10.15
N ALA A 303 40.22 5.04 -9.48
CA ALA A 303 40.73 4.20 -8.39
C ALA A 303 41.60 3.03 -8.89
N ARG A 304 41.42 2.61 -10.15
CA ARG A 304 42.20 1.53 -10.76
C ARG A 304 43.50 2.04 -11.35
N ALA A 305 44.56 1.24 -11.29
CA ALA A 305 45.89 1.59 -11.82
C ALA A 305 45.93 1.75 -13.36
N ASP A 306 44.87 1.37 -14.07
CA ASP A 306 44.69 1.53 -15.52
C ASP A 306 43.62 2.54 -15.93
N SER A 307 43.10 3.31 -14.98
CA SER A 307 42.10 4.36 -15.23
C SER A 307 42.70 5.66 -15.80
N GLY A 308 43.73 5.53 -16.66
CA GLY A 308 44.39 6.68 -17.24
C GLY A 308 43.49 7.44 -18.21
N ARG A 309 43.69 8.76 -18.31
CA ARG A 309 43.07 9.65 -19.29
C ARG A 309 44.05 10.62 -19.93
N CYS A 310 43.85 10.86 -21.22
CA CYS A 310 44.65 11.79 -22.00
C CYS A 310 44.30 13.24 -21.64
N THR A 311 45.21 13.99 -21.03
CA THR A 311 45.03 15.44 -20.76
C THR A 311 46.09 16.26 -21.47
N GLU A 312 45.82 17.53 -21.74
CA GLU A 312 46.84 18.46 -22.21
C GLU A 312 47.69 18.92 -21.03
N LEU A 313 49.01 18.68 -21.11
CA LEU A 313 49.93 19.25 -20.11
C LEU A 313 50.17 20.71 -20.45
N CYS A 314 49.97 21.60 -19.48
CA CYS A 314 50.35 22.99 -19.65
C CYS A 314 51.87 23.12 -19.71
N ASP A 315 52.38 23.72 -20.79
CA ASP A 315 53.75 24.21 -20.86
C ASP A 315 53.81 25.61 -20.22
N PRO A 316 54.42 25.77 -19.02
CA PRO A 316 54.55 27.08 -18.37
C PRO A 316 55.44 28.06 -19.16
N ALA A 317 56.12 27.62 -20.23
CA ALA A 317 56.90 28.44 -21.14
C ALA A 317 56.21 28.67 -22.51
N ALA A 318 55.03 28.08 -22.76
CA ALA A 318 54.30 28.32 -24.00
C ALA A 318 53.73 29.74 -24.04
N SER A 319 53.98 30.42 -25.16
CA SER A 319 53.57 31.81 -25.39
C SER A 319 52.04 32.05 -25.37
N THR A 320 51.24 30.99 -25.27
CA THR A 320 49.77 31.00 -25.35
C THR A 320 49.05 31.10 -24.01
N CYS A 321 49.64 30.74 -22.85
CA CYS A 321 49.07 31.11 -21.53
C CYS A 321 49.52 32.56 -21.13
N GLY A 322 49.97 33.39 -22.08
CA GLY A 322 50.61 34.69 -21.78
C GLY A 322 50.09 35.92 -22.52
N VAL A 323 49.27 35.82 -23.58
CA VAL A 323 48.86 37.02 -24.32
C VAL A 323 47.48 36.85 -24.94
N LEU A 324 46.52 37.66 -24.44
CA LEU A 324 45.24 38.09 -25.06
C LEU A 324 43.94 37.83 -24.27
N ASP A 325 43.98 37.57 -22.98
CA ASP A 325 42.82 37.86 -22.12
C ASP A 325 43.30 38.33 -20.73
N THR A 326 42.93 39.55 -20.34
CA THR A 326 43.37 40.16 -19.08
C THR A 326 42.59 39.68 -17.87
N ASP A 327 41.56 38.84 -18.06
CA ASP A 327 40.77 38.27 -16.98
C ASP A 327 40.95 36.74 -16.90
N ASN A 328 41.87 36.34 -16.02
CA ASN A 328 41.98 35.01 -15.37
C ASN A 328 42.38 33.78 -16.22
N GLN A 329 43.69 33.53 -16.31
CA GLN A 329 44.27 32.18 -16.45
C GLN A 329 45.25 31.93 -15.30
N TYR A 330 45.02 30.90 -14.49
CA TYR A 330 46.01 30.43 -13.49
C TYR A 330 46.47 29.01 -13.83
N CYS A 331 47.79 28.76 -13.75
CA CYS A 331 48.36 27.43 -13.66
C CYS A 331 48.20 26.91 -12.22
N SER A 332 47.43 25.84 -12.01
CA SER A 332 47.33 25.15 -10.72
C SER A 332 48.18 23.87 -10.72
N THR A 333 48.89 23.62 -9.61
CA THR A 333 49.70 22.42 -9.37
C THR A 333 48.96 21.40 -8.51
N THR A 334 48.66 20.21 -9.02
CA THR A 334 48.18 19.08 -8.21
C THR A 334 49.22 17.96 -8.16
N ALA A 335 49.47 17.41 -6.97
CA ALA A 335 50.37 16.27 -6.78
C ALA A 335 49.60 14.95 -6.98
N LEU A 336 50.09 14.11 -7.90
CA LEU A 336 49.59 12.76 -8.12
C LEU A 336 50.10 11.78 -7.05
N PRO A 337 49.41 10.63 -6.85
CA PRO A 337 49.81 9.60 -5.89
C PRO A 337 51.21 9.01 -6.10
N ASP A 338 51.77 9.13 -7.31
CA ASP A 338 53.12 8.68 -7.68
C ASP A 338 54.20 9.73 -7.37
N GLY A 339 53.82 10.90 -6.85
CA GLY A 339 54.71 12.00 -6.49
C GLY A 339 55.00 12.97 -7.65
N THR A 340 54.38 12.80 -8.81
CA THR A 340 54.48 13.77 -9.91
C THR A 340 53.55 14.98 -9.68
N THR A 341 53.95 16.15 -10.16
CA THR A 341 53.16 17.39 -10.05
C THR A 341 52.64 17.80 -11.42
N LEU A 342 51.33 18.01 -11.55
CA LEU A 342 50.64 18.42 -12.76
C LEU A 342 50.31 19.91 -12.76
N ASN A 343 50.59 20.60 -13.85
CA ASN A 343 50.16 21.98 -14.11
C ASN A 343 48.99 21.99 -15.10
N PHE A 344 47.90 22.69 -14.78
CA PHE A 344 46.78 22.94 -15.71
C PHE A 344 46.36 24.42 -15.69
N CYS A 345 46.02 25.00 -16.87
CA CYS A 345 45.53 26.38 -17.04
C CYS A 345 43.99 26.35 -16.81
N GLY A 346 43.49 27.00 -15.75
CA GLY A 346 42.05 27.11 -15.47
C GLY A 346 41.54 28.54 -15.64
N ARG A 347 40.35 28.70 -16.25
CA ARG A 347 39.47 29.85 -15.99
C ARG A 347 38.82 29.67 -14.61
N ARG A 348 38.46 30.75 -13.94
CA ARG A 348 37.73 30.68 -12.66
C ARG A 348 36.38 30.02 -12.92
N GLU A 349 36.26 28.76 -12.54
CA GLU A 349 34.98 28.17 -12.18
C GLU A 349 35.25 27.07 -11.16
N LEU A 350 35.33 27.49 -9.90
CA LEU A 350 35.13 26.58 -8.79
C LEU A 350 33.65 26.74 -8.44
N ASP A 351 32.86 25.74 -8.84
CA ASP A 351 31.58 25.35 -8.25
C ASP A 351 30.31 25.76 -9.05
N CYS A 352 29.94 24.99 -10.08
CA CYS A 352 28.68 25.14 -10.85
C CYS A 352 27.40 24.61 -10.13
N PHE A 353 27.37 24.47 -8.81
CA PHE A 353 26.39 23.59 -8.13
C PHE A 353 25.50 24.22 -7.05
N ASP A 354 25.49 25.54 -6.83
CA ASP A 354 24.62 26.18 -5.81
C ASP A 354 23.42 26.96 -6.36
N GLY A 355 23.28 27.08 -7.69
CA GLY A 355 22.17 27.81 -8.31
C GLY A 355 22.19 29.32 -8.03
N ILE A 356 23.35 29.87 -7.68
CA ILE A 356 23.58 31.31 -7.53
C ILE A 356 24.39 31.80 -8.75
N ASP A 357 23.94 32.89 -9.36
CA ASP A 357 24.68 33.64 -10.39
C ASP A 357 25.91 34.28 -9.73
N ASN A 358 26.99 33.51 -9.64
CA ASN A 358 28.19 33.85 -8.88
C ASN A 358 29.14 34.80 -9.64
N ASP A 359 28.85 35.10 -10.92
CA ASP A 359 29.54 36.13 -11.70
C ASP A 359 28.67 37.33 -12.10
N ASP A 360 27.38 37.33 -11.70
CA ASP A 360 26.41 38.45 -11.78
C ASP A 360 26.27 39.00 -13.22
N ASP A 361 26.34 38.08 -14.19
CA ASP A 361 26.39 38.34 -15.61
C ASP A 361 25.00 38.31 -16.28
N GLY A 362 24.00 37.78 -15.56
CA GLY A 362 22.60 37.82 -15.93
C GLY A 362 22.19 36.90 -17.07
N ARG A 363 22.96 35.85 -17.40
CA ARG A 363 22.65 34.86 -18.44
C ARG A 363 22.33 33.49 -17.85
N ASP A 364 21.05 33.26 -17.56
CA ASP A 364 20.47 32.11 -16.87
C ASP A 364 20.22 30.86 -17.74
N MET A 365 21.17 30.47 -18.60
CA MET A 365 21.13 29.15 -19.27
C MET A 365 22.53 28.54 -19.42
N ASP A 366 22.83 27.63 -18.49
CA ASP A 366 24.12 26.98 -18.22
C ASP A 366 24.77 26.33 -19.46
N CYS A 367 23.98 25.96 -20.48
CA CYS A 367 24.49 25.42 -21.74
C CYS A 367 25.16 26.47 -22.66
N SER A 368 25.04 27.76 -22.34
CA SER A 368 25.65 28.87 -23.08
C SER A 368 26.82 29.51 -22.33
N ASP A 369 27.18 28.96 -21.17
CA ASP A 369 28.28 29.43 -20.36
C ASP A 369 29.63 29.03 -21.01
N PRO A 370 30.54 29.99 -21.29
CA PRO A 370 31.87 29.69 -21.79
C PRO A 370 32.75 28.85 -20.84
N ASN A 371 32.38 28.67 -19.57
CA ASN A 371 33.08 27.85 -18.58
C ASN A 371 32.37 26.52 -18.22
N TYR A 372 31.18 26.25 -18.79
CA TYR A 372 30.52 24.94 -18.71
C TYR A 372 31.55 23.81 -18.92
N PRO A 373 31.55 22.70 -18.15
CA PRO A 373 32.66 21.73 -18.06
C PRO A 373 33.12 21.09 -19.39
N TYR A 374 32.42 21.39 -20.47
CA TYR A 374 32.63 20.96 -21.84
C TYR A 374 33.44 21.95 -22.70
N ASN A 375 33.85 23.12 -22.19
CA ASN A 375 34.55 24.16 -22.96
C ASN A 375 33.84 24.45 -24.29
N CYS A 376 32.55 24.80 -24.23
CA CYS A 376 31.69 25.11 -25.38
C CYS A 376 32.08 26.42 -26.12
N THR A 377 33.34 26.86 -26.08
CA THR A 377 33.85 28.03 -26.81
C THR A 377 34.12 27.67 -28.27
N GLY A 378 33.12 27.16 -28.97
CA GLY A 378 33.21 27.03 -30.42
C GLY A 378 33.08 28.41 -31.05
N SER A 379 34.20 29.03 -31.45
CA SER A 379 34.22 30.13 -32.43
C SER A 379 33.83 29.65 -33.84
N SER A 380 32.85 28.75 -33.92
CA SER A 380 32.13 28.38 -35.14
C SER A 380 30.89 29.27 -35.25
N PRO A 381 30.51 29.72 -36.45
CA PRO A 381 29.33 30.57 -36.65
C PRO A 381 27.99 29.96 -36.20
N THR A 382 27.98 28.70 -35.74
CA THR A 382 26.78 27.94 -35.39
C THR A 382 26.63 27.57 -33.91
N GLY A 383 27.60 27.86 -33.03
CA GLY A 383 27.48 27.67 -31.57
C GLY A 383 27.35 26.22 -31.08
N CYS A 384 28.19 25.86 -30.11
CA CYS A 384 28.36 24.53 -29.47
C CYS A 384 28.90 23.39 -30.34
N ASP A 385 29.78 22.57 -29.74
CA ASP A 385 30.21 21.28 -30.29
C ASP A 385 29.02 20.30 -30.31
N PRO A 386 28.77 19.57 -31.42
CA PRO A 386 27.69 18.60 -31.52
C PRO A 386 27.64 17.57 -30.39
N ASP A 387 28.79 17.15 -29.86
CA ASP A 387 28.87 16.13 -28.80
C ASP A 387 28.41 16.71 -27.45
N CYS A 388 28.74 17.98 -27.19
CA CYS A 388 28.26 18.72 -26.01
C CYS A 388 26.75 18.94 -26.05
N ALA A 389 26.19 19.23 -27.23
CA ALA A 389 24.76 19.37 -27.42
C ALA A 389 23.99 18.04 -27.22
N ASP A 390 24.61 16.88 -27.48
CA ASP A 390 24.02 15.57 -27.22
C ASP A 390 24.07 15.23 -25.72
N ALA A 391 25.18 15.50 -25.03
CA ALA A 391 25.34 15.27 -23.60
C ALA A 391 24.36 16.10 -22.75
N CYS A 392 24.23 17.41 -23.01
CA CYS A 392 23.24 18.26 -22.34
C CYS A 392 21.81 17.78 -22.61
N ARG A 393 21.53 17.31 -23.83
CA ARG A 393 20.22 16.77 -24.19
C ARG A 393 19.93 15.48 -23.41
N ALA A 394 20.90 14.57 -23.34
CA ALA A 394 20.79 13.32 -22.61
C ALA A 394 20.47 13.59 -21.13
N GLU A 395 21.25 14.47 -20.49
CA GLU A 395 21.09 14.84 -19.09
C GLU A 395 19.68 15.36 -18.78
N ARG A 396 19.18 16.31 -19.58
CA ARG A 396 17.85 16.87 -19.37
C ARG A 396 16.74 15.82 -19.53
N ILE A 397 16.90 14.88 -20.46
CA ILE A 397 15.95 13.79 -20.68
C ILE A 397 16.00 12.79 -19.51
N GLY A 398 17.20 12.35 -19.10
CA GLY A 398 17.38 11.43 -17.97
C GLY A 398 16.88 11.98 -16.65
N LEU A 399 17.14 13.26 -16.39
CA LEU A 399 16.65 13.95 -15.21
C LEU A 399 15.13 14.03 -15.20
N ALA A 400 14.51 14.45 -16.32
CA ALA A 400 13.05 14.53 -16.42
C ALA A 400 12.37 13.18 -16.22
N MET A 401 12.84 12.13 -16.91
CA MET A 401 12.32 10.76 -16.77
C MET A 401 12.42 10.24 -15.33
N SER A 402 13.54 10.49 -14.66
CA SER A 402 13.73 10.05 -13.27
C SER A 402 12.81 10.80 -12.31
N LEU A 403 12.78 12.12 -12.39
CA LEU A 403 12.00 12.97 -11.48
C LEU A 403 10.49 12.77 -11.61
N ALA A 404 9.99 12.44 -12.80
CA ALA A 404 8.58 12.16 -13.07
C ALA A 404 7.97 11.08 -12.16
N THR A 405 8.80 10.20 -11.61
CA THR A 405 8.36 9.09 -10.75
C THR A 405 8.97 9.12 -9.35
N GLY A 406 9.65 10.21 -8.99
CA GLY A 406 10.41 10.30 -7.74
C GLY A 406 11.68 9.44 -7.72
N GLY A 407 12.14 9.00 -8.90
CA GLY A 407 13.36 8.24 -9.05
C GLY A 407 14.62 9.11 -8.99
N ARG A 408 15.77 8.45 -9.17
CA ARG A 408 17.10 9.08 -9.06
C ARG A 408 17.77 9.17 -10.42
N TYR A 409 18.31 10.35 -10.70
CA TYR A 409 19.27 10.57 -11.77
C TYR A 409 20.68 10.57 -11.18
N GLU A 410 21.54 9.69 -11.68
CA GLU A 410 22.96 9.68 -11.33
C GLU A 410 23.84 9.79 -12.58
N ARG A 411 24.81 10.70 -12.52
CA ARG A 411 25.77 10.95 -13.59
C ARG A 411 27.14 10.46 -13.19
N PHE A 412 27.79 9.72 -14.08
CA PHE A 412 29.14 9.21 -13.89
C PHE A 412 30.03 9.70 -15.03
N ALA A 413 30.98 10.57 -14.69
CA ALA A 413 32.05 10.98 -15.59
C ALA A 413 33.05 9.84 -15.86
N PHE A 414 33.13 8.90 -14.92
CA PHE A 414 34.10 7.80 -14.96
C PHE A 414 33.37 6.44 -14.88
N PRO A 415 33.52 5.56 -15.88
CA PRO A 415 32.82 4.29 -15.92
C PRO A 415 33.25 3.33 -14.80
N ASP A 416 34.47 3.43 -14.28
CA ASP A 416 34.96 2.61 -13.16
C ASP A 416 34.38 3.00 -11.80
N GLN A 417 33.77 4.20 -11.71
CA GLN A 417 33.05 4.66 -10.52
C GLN A 417 31.58 4.25 -10.52
N LEU A 418 31.08 3.70 -11.64
CA LEU A 418 29.69 3.31 -11.78
C LEU A 418 29.32 2.30 -10.69
N ASN A 419 28.34 2.67 -9.87
CA ASN A 419 27.87 1.83 -8.78
C ASN A 419 26.36 2.02 -8.56
N LEU A 420 25.59 0.96 -8.78
CA LEU A 420 24.14 0.98 -8.61
C LEU A 420 23.69 0.74 -7.16
N ALA A 421 24.61 0.53 -6.21
CA ALA A 421 24.26 0.35 -4.79
C ALA A 421 23.55 1.55 -4.15
N ARG A 422 23.55 2.71 -4.81
CA ARG A 422 22.82 3.91 -4.39
C ARG A 422 21.34 3.89 -4.77
N ILE A 423 20.94 2.97 -5.66
CA ILE A 423 19.55 2.68 -5.97
C ILE A 423 19.07 1.64 -4.96
N ASP A 424 17.98 1.96 -4.26
CA ASP A 424 17.35 1.01 -3.36
C ASP A 424 16.42 0.10 -4.16
N PHE A 425 16.90 -1.13 -4.41
CA PHE A 425 16.12 -2.18 -5.04
C PHE A 425 15.31 -3.00 -4.05
N ARG A 426 15.48 -2.75 -2.73
CA ARG A 426 14.67 -3.45 -1.75
C ARG A 426 13.27 -2.87 -1.77
N SER A 427 12.31 -3.72 -1.40
CA SER A 427 11.05 -3.22 -0.87
C SER A 427 11.43 -2.25 0.25
N THR A 428 11.14 -0.96 0.07
CA THR A 428 11.03 -0.05 1.20
C THR A 428 9.94 -0.69 2.05
N GLN A 429 10.34 -1.34 3.14
CA GLN A 429 9.45 -2.05 4.06
C GLN A 429 8.37 -1.07 4.49
N ARG A 430 7.23 -1.10 3.79
CA ARG A 430 6.08 -0.30 4.18
C ARG A 430 5.52 -1.00 5.39
N LEU A 431 5.36 -0.24 6.45
CA LEU A 431 4.71 -0.73 7.65
C LEU A 431 3.30 -1.17 7.25
N PHE A 432 2.89 -2.30 7.79
CA PHE A 432 1.49 -2.64 7.74
C PHE A 432 0.74 -1.78 8.75
N VAL A 433 -0.43 -1.33 8.33
CA VAL A 433 -1.41 -0.67 9.17
C VAL A 433 -2.71 -1.47 9.13
N LEU A 434 -3.55 -1.29 10.14
CA LEU A 434 -4.87 -1.92 10.19
C LEU A 434 -5.72 -1.38 9.04
N LYS A 435 -6.22 -2.29 8.19
CA LYS A 435 -7.25 -1.98 7.19
C LYS A 435 -8.62 -2.03 7.86
N GLU A 436 -8.95 -3.20 8.42
CA GLU A 436 -10.24 -3.42 9.06
C GLU A 436 -10.11 -4.43 10.22
N PHE A 437 -10.96 -4.25 11.25
CA PHE A 437 -11.13 -5.24 12.30
C PHE A 437 -12.62 -5.54 12.48
N LEU A 438 -13.02 -6.76 12.13
CA LEU A 438 -14.41 -7.19 12.13
C LEU A 438 -14.60 -8.40 13.05
N ALA A 439 -15.68 -8.40 13.82
CA ALA A 439 -16.19 -9.59 14.49
C ALA A 439 -17.61 -9.88 13.98
N PHE A 440 -17.83 -11.08 13.47
CA PHE A 440 -19.07 -11.48 12.81
C PHE A 440 -19.58 -12.79 13.43
N ASN A 441 -20.80 -12.78 13.98
CA ASN A 441 -21.43 -14.02 14.44
C ASN A 441 -22.26 -14.59 13.31
N ARG A 442 -21.78 -15.67 12.68
CA ARG A 442 -22.44 -16.28 11.51
C ARG A 442 -23.84 -16.77 11.81
N ASN A 443 -24.09 -17.18 13.04
CA ASN A 443 -25.37 -17.79 13.42
C ASN A 443 -26.44 -16.78 13.81
N ALA A 444 -26.09 -15.50 13.97
CA ALA A 444 -27.01 -14.45 14.41
C ALA A 444 -27.30 -13.48 13.26
N LEU A 445 -28.32 -13.76 12.46
CA LEU A 445 -28.69 -12.90 11.34
C LEU A 445 -29.45 -11.67 11.84
N PRO A 446 -29.01 -10.44 11.50
CA PRO A 446 -29.71 -9.22 11.90
C PRO A 446 -31.11 -9.16 11.25
N ALA A 447 -32.08 -8.63 11.98
CA ALA A 447 -33.45 -8.43 11.52
C ALA A 447 -34.07 -7.18 12.19
N GLU A 448 -35.23 -6.72 11.70
CA GLU A 448 -35.92 -5.49 12.13
C GLU A 448 -35.91 -5.22 13.65
N ASP A 449 -36.19 -6.24 14.47
CA ASP A 449 -36.34 -6.12 15.92
C ASP A 449 -35.38 -7.03 16.72
N GLY A 450 -34.28 -7.51 16.12
CA GLY A 450 -33.34 -8.38 16.83
C GLY A 450 -32.47 -9.25 15.93
N PHE A 451 -32.30 -10.51 16.32
CA PHE A 451 -31.51 -11.49 15.59
C PHE A 451 -32.29 -12.78 15.39
N LEU A 452 -32.22 -13.32 14.17
CA LEU A 452 -32.76 -14.64 13.85
C LEU A 452 -31.64 -15.69 13.99
N PRO A 453 -31.91 -16.84 14.63
CA PRO A 453 -30.96 -17.94 14.66
C PRO A 453 -30.86 -18.60 13.29
N ASP A 454 -29.63 -18.83 12.88
CA ASP A 454 -29.18 -19.62 11.73
C ASP A 454 -28.23 -20.69 12.30
N SER A 455 -28.72 -21.92 12.46
CA SER A 455 -28.05 -22.93 13.29
C SER A 455 -26.88 -23.64 12.60
N ASP A 456 -26.89 -23.72 11.28
CA ASP A 456 -25.76 -24.25 10.51
C ASP A 456 -24.83 -23.15 9.99
N GLY A 457 -25.30 -21.91 9.98
CA GLY A 457 -24.54 -20.74 9.60
C GLY A 457 -24.33 -20.69 8.10
N ASP A 458 -25.32 -21.02 7.27
CA ASP A 458 -25.24 -20.91 5.80
C ASP A 458 -25.78 -19.55 5.28
N GLY A 459 -26.45 -18.80 6.15
CA GLY A 459 -27.04 -17.49 5.90
C GLY A 459 -28.54 -17.54 5.59
N LEU A 460 -29.21 -18.68 5.66
CA LEU A 460 -30.66 -18.79 5.77
C LEU A 460 -31.01 -18.98 7.25
N SER A 461 -31.97 -18.22 7.77
CA SER A 461 -32.40 -18.46 9.15
C SER A 461 -33.16 -19.77 9.27
N ASP A 462 -33.08 -20.39 10.46
CA ASP A 462 -33.86 -21.55 10.87
C ASP A 462 -35.35 -21.44 10.50
N LEU A 463 -35.85 -20.21 10.58
CA LEU A 463 -37.24 -19.86 10.33
C LEU A 463 -37.54 -19.79 8.83
N GLU A 464 -36.63 -19.25 8.03
CA GLU A 464 -36.76 -19.19 6.57
C GLU A 464 -36.73 -20.58 5.96
N GLU A 465 -35.75 -21.40 6.32
CA GLU A 465 -35.63 -22.77 5.84
C GLU A 465 -36.87 -23.61 6.18
N SER A 466 -37.37 -23.49 7.42
CA SER A 466 -38.61 -24.18 7.82
C SER A 466 -39.87 -23.69 7.09
N ARG A 467 -39.85 -22.45 6.57
CA ARG A 467 -40.96 -21.86 5.81
C ARG A 467 -40.87 -22.15 4.31
N LEU A 468 -39.68 -22.42 3.79
CA LEU A 468 -39.45 -22.75 2.39
C LEU A 468 -40.04 -24.10 1.97
N CYS A 469 -40.57 -24.89 2.92
CA CYS A 469 -41.41 -26.07 2.72
C CYS A 469 -42.74 -25.78 1.96
N GLU A 470 -42.64 -25.26 0.74
CA GLU A 470 -43.71 -25.07 -0.22
C GLU A 470 -43.52 -26.03 -1.41
N ASP A 471 -44.57 -26.17 -2.25
CA ASP A 471 -44.50 -26.98 -3.47
C ASP A 471 -43.40 -26.44 -4.39
N ASP A 472 -42.44 -27.29 -4.75
CA ASP A 472 -41.30 -26.88 -5.59
C ASP A 472 -41.77 -26.56 -7.03
N PRO A 473 -41.62 -25.30 -7.49
CA PRO A 473 -41.96 -24.92 -8.86
C PRO A 473 -41.03 -25.53 -9.93
N MET A 474 -39.81 -25.94 -9.56
CA MET A 474 -38.84 -26.58 -10.47
C MET A 474 -39.08 -28.09 -10.60
N ASN A 475 -39.41 -28.78 -9.50
CA ASN A 475 -39.77 -30.20 -9.48
C ASN A 475 -41.20 -30.45 -8.96
N PRO A 476 -42.21 -30.47 -9.85
CA PRO A 476 -43.62 -30.65 -9.47
C PRO A 476 -43.86 -31.94 -8.67
N GLY A 477 -44.36 -31.79 -7.44
CA GLY A 477 -44.66 -32.89 -6.52
C GLY A 477 -43.59 -33.13 -5.45
N THR A 478 -42.58 -32.26 -5.36
CA THR A 478 -41.62 -32.19 -4.25
C THR A 478 -41.82 -30.89 -3.47
N SER A 479 -41.24 -30.79 -2.27
CA SER A 479 -41.27 -29.57 -1.44
C SER A 479 -39.84 -29.18 -1.06
N ILE A 480 -39.52 -27.88 -1.07
CA ILE A 480 -38.19 -27.34 -0.77
C ILE A 480 -38.03 -27.26 0.75
N CYS A 481 -38.01 -28.40 1.41
CA CYS A 481 -37.75 -28.44 2.85
C CYS A 481 -36.25 -28.53 3.07
N LEU A 482 -35.63 -27.37 3.32
CA LEU A 482 -34.23 -27.26 3.74
C LEU A 482 -34.11 -27.68 5.20
N ASN A 483 -32.92 -28.17 5.56
CA ASN A 483 -32.63 -28.65 6.90
C ASN A 483 -31.79 -27.63 7.67
N PRO A 484 -32.33 -26.96 8.72
CA PRO A 484 -31.61 -25.94 9.48
C PRO A 484 -30.36 -26.36 10.23
N ASP A 485 -29.99 -27.63 10.15
CA ASP A 485 -28.81 -28.19 10.78
C ASP A 485 -27.71 -28.54 9.75
N GLU A 486 -27.95 -28.33 8.45
CA GLU A 486 -27.11 -28.73 7.33
C GLU A 486 -27.02 -27.62 6.26
N ALA A 487 -25.87 -26.94 6.22
CA ALA A 487 -25.62 -25.82 5.30
C ALA A 487 -25.60 -26.20 3.79
N ASP A 488 -25.63 -27.49 3.47
CA ASP A 488 -25.63 -28.07 2.13
C ASP A 488 -26.51 -29.34 2.21
N SER A 489 -27.77 -29.18 1.82
CA SER A 489 -28.83 -30.17 2.02
C SER A 489 -28.71 -31.39 1.10
N ASP A 490 -28.06 -31.25 -0.07
CA ASP A 490 -27.94 -32.34 -1.05
C ASP A 490 -26.54 -32.95 -1.14
N GLY A 491 -25.55 -32.31 -0.51
CA GLY A 491 -24.19 -32.77 -0.35
C GLY A 491 -23.31 -32.58 -1.58
N ASP A 492 -23.63 -31.61 -2.45
CA ASP A 492 -22.87 -31.31 -3.66
C ASP A 492 -21.80 -30.23 -3.48
N TYR A 493 -21.69 -29.69 -2.27
CA TYR A 493 -20.75 -28.67 -1.80
C TYR A 493 -21.10 -27.21 -2.11
N PHE A 494 -22.26 -26.92 -2.70
CA PHE A 494 -22.81 -25.56 -2.75
C PHE A 494 -23.69 -25.34 -1.52
N ASN A 495 -23.63 -24.16 -0.92
CA ASN A 495 -24.49 -23.88 0.24
C ASN A 495 -25.95 -23.61 -0.17
N ASP A 496 -26.87 -23.99 0.71
CA ASP A 496 -28.32 -23.88 0.47
C ASP A 496 -28.74 -22.43 0.15
N ARG A 497 -28.16 -21.43 0.83
CA ARG A 497 -28.37 -20.00 0.53
C ARG A 497 -28.06 -19.63 -0.91
N LEU A 498 -26.90 -20.01 -1.42
CA LEU A 498 -26.41 -19.71 -2.77
C LEU A 498 -27.31 -20.35 -3.81
N GLU A 499 -27.61 -21.63 -3.63
CA GLU A 499 -28.49 -22.36 -4.53
C GLU A 499 -29.90 -21.80 -4.51
N HIS A 500 -30.41 -21.44 -3.33
CA HIS A 500 -31.70 -20.77 -3.17
C HIS A 500 -31.73 -19.41 -3.89
N MET A 501 -30.65 -18.63 -3.81
CA MET A 501 -30.53 -17.35 -4.52
C MET A 501 -30.48 -17.56 -6.04
N LEU A 502 -29.78 -18.58 -6.50
CA LEU A 502 -29.51 -18.86 -7.92
C LEU A 502 -30.48 -19.87 -8.55
N ARG A 503 -31.65 -20.13 -7.94
CA ARG A 503 -32.64 -21.09 -8.49
C ARG A 503 -33.08 -20.79 -9.90
N THR A 504 -33.11 -19.51 -10.28
CA THR A 504 -33.46 -19.12 -11.65
C THR A 504 -32.44 -19.55 -12.70
N LEU A 505 -31.21 -19.88 -12.27
CA LEU A 505 -30.13 -20.43 -13.09
C LEU A 505 -30.09 -21.97 -13.07
N GLY A 506 -31.01 -22.62 -12.34
CA GLY A 506 -31.13 -24.09 -12.28
C GLY A 506 -30.34 -24.76 -11.16
N MET A 507 -29.83 -23.99 -10.19
CA MET A 507 -29.35 -24.50 -8.91
C MET A 507 -30.57 -24.90 -8.06
N ASP A 508 -30.52 -25.99 -7.33
CA ASP A 508 -31.64 -26.43 -6.50
C ASP A 508 -31.10 -27.14 -5.26
N PRO A 509 -31.32 -26.60 -4.03
CA PRO A 509 -30.67 -27.08 -2.81
C PRO A 509 -30.91 -28.55 -2.43
N LEU A 510 -31.77 -29.25 -3.16
CA LEU A 510 -32.16 -30.64 -2.90
C LEU A 510 -31.73 -31.58 -4.04
N VAL A 511 -31.07 -31.07 -5.07
CA VAL A 511 -30.70 -31.79 -6.29
C VAL A 511 -29.25 -31.50 -6.66
N PRO A 512 -28.34 -32.48 -6.45
CA PRO A 512 -26.92 -32.27 -6.66
C PRO A 512 -26.61 -31.75 -8.05
N THR A 513 -25.95 -30.61 -8.07
CA THR A 513 -25.59 -29.83 -9.25
C THR A 513 -24.09 -29.88 -9.48
N THR A 514 -23.70 -29.90 -10.76
CA THR A 514 -22.30 -29.80 -11.14
C THR A 514 -22.13 -28.61 -12.06
N VAL A 515 -21.29 -27.66 -11.66
CA VAL A 515 -20.97 -26.47 -12.46
C VAL A 515 -19.85 -26.80 -13.44
N ALA A 516 -20.03 -26.43 -14.71
CA ALA A 516 -18.99 -26.61 -15.72
C ALA A 516 -17.78 -25.72 -15.40
N ASP A 517 -16.56 -26.22 -15.64
CA ASP A 517 -15.30 -25.55 -15.31
C ASP A 517 -15.10 -25.31 -13.78
N CYS A 518 -15.74 -26.11 -12.94
CA CYS A 518 -15.40 -26.28 -11.52
C CYS A 518 -14.78 -27.68 -11.37
N ASP A 519 -13.45 -27.75 -11.22
CA ASP A 519 -12.74 -29.04 -11.14
C ASP A 519 -12.90 -29.70 -9.75
N ASP A 520 -12.95 -28.89 -8.69
CA ASP A 520 -13.14 -29.34 -7.30
C ASP A 520 -13.95 -28.30 -6.50
N PRO A 521 -15.23 -28.57 -6.17
CA PRO A 521 -16.08 -27.65 -5.41
C PRO A 521 -15.76 -27.63 -3.90
N THR A 522 -14.70 -28.30 -3.45
CA THR A 522 -14.26 -28.29 -2.05
C THR A 522 -13.12 -27.32 -1.76
N ILE A 523 -12.56 -26.71 -2.81
CA ILE A 523 -11.46 -25.77 -2.68
C ILE A 523 -12.00 -24.38 -2.32
N ASP A 524 -11.37 -23.80 -1.32
CA ASP A 524 -11.48 -22.41 -0.88
C ASP A 524 -10.02 -21.94 -0.79
N THR A 525 -9.56 -21.26 -1.84
CA THR A 525 -8.15 -20.96 -2.07
C THR A 525 -7.67 -19.82 -1.15
N ASP A 526 -8.50 -18.81 -0.91
CA ASP A 526 -8.17 -17.68 -0.03
C ASP A 526 -8.66 -17.84 1.40
N GLY A 527 -9.57 -18.77 1.69
CA GLY A 527 -10.00 -19.12 3.04
C GLY A 527 -11.00 -18.15 3.67
N ASP A 528 -11.71 -17.33 2.88
CA ASP A 528 -12.71 -16.39 3.39
C ASP A 528 -14.03 -17.07 3.81
N GLY A 529 -14.22 -18.32 3.39
CA GLY A 529 -15.37 -19.16 3.70
C GLY A 529 -16.42 -19.27 2.59
N LEU A 530 -16.24 -18.59 1.46
CA LEU A 530 -16.84 -18.94 0.17
C LEU A 530 -15.85 -19.80 -0.62
N ARG A 531 -16.35 -20.81 -1.32
CA ARG A 531 -15.49 -21.68 -2.13
C ARG A 531 -15.25 -21.10 -3.52
N ASP A 532 -14.12 -21.42 -4.15
CA ASP A 532 -13.76 -20.91 -5.49
C ASP A 532 -14.88 -21.10 -6.53
N CYS A 533 -15.62 -22.21 -6.42
CA CYS A 533 -16.74 -22.50 -7.33
C CYS A 533 -18.03 -21.74 -6.99
N GLU A 534 -18.27 -21.43 -5.73
CA GLU A 534 -19.37 -20.56 -5.28
C GLU A 534 -19.10 -19.13 -5.74
N GLU A 535 -17.90 -18.63 -5.50
CA GLU A 535 -17.43 -17.31 -5.91
C GLU A 535 -17.49 -17.11 -7.42
N LYS A 536 -17.11 -18.13 -8.18
CA LYS A 536 -17.26 -18.12 -9.64
C LYS A 536 -18.71 -17.95 -10.11
N LEU A 537 -19.69 -18.50 -9.37
CA LEU A 537 -21.11 -18.28 -9.66
C LEU A 537 -21.57 -16.87 -9.28
N LEU A 538 -21.01 -16.32 -8.21
CA LEU A 538 -21.27 -14.97 -7.71
C LEU A 538 -20.56 -13.87 -8.53
N GLY A 539 -19.48 -14.24 -9.22
CA GLY A 539 -18.62 -13.35 -9.98
C GLY A 539 -17.47 -12.74 -9.17
N SER A 540 -17.28 -13.15 -7.92
CA SER A 540 -16.12 -12.80 -7.11
C SER A 540 -14.89 -13.63 -7.51
N ASP A 541 -13.73 -13.30 -6.94
CA ASP A 541 -12.43 -13.87 -7.29
C ASP A 541 -11.88 -14.69 -6.13
N GLY A 542 -12.03 -16.02 -6.17
CA GLY A 542 -11.60 -16.91 -5.08
C GLY A 542 -10.10 -17.04 -4.82
N THR A 543 -9.30 -16.14 -5.37
CA THR A 543 -7.93 -15.91 -4.93
C THR A 543 -7.80 -14.71 -4.00
N LEU A 544 -8.89 -13.99 -3.76
CA LEU A 544 -8.94 -12.72 -3.04
C LEU A 544 -10.00 -12.79 -1.94
N PHE A 545 -9.53 -12.83 -0.70
CA PHE A 545 -10.35 -12.79 0.51
C PHE A 545 -11.40 -11.64 0.57
N ASP A 546 -11.21 -10.61 -0.24
CA ASP A 546 -12.00 -9.38 -0.36
C ASP A 546 -11.80 -8.90 -1.81
N THR A 547 -12.77 -9.18 -2.69
CA THR A 547 -12.66 -9.05 -4.14
C THR A 547 -12.59 -7.58 -4.60
N ASP A 548 -13.26 -6.68 -3.90
CA ASP A 548 -13.33 -5.26 -4.24
C ASP A 548 -12.36 -4.37 -3.42
N ALA A 549 -11.67 -4.99 -2.46
CA ALA A 549 -10.68 -4.40 -1.58
C ALA A 549 -11.23 -3.34 -0.62
N ASP A 550 -12.50 -3.39 -0.24
CA ASP A 550 -13.10 -2.41 0.65
C ASP A 550 -12.86 -2.65 2.15
N GLY A 551 -12.37 -3.83 2.50
CA GLY A 551 -12.04 -4.26 3.86
C GLY A 551 -12.97 -5.31 4.44
N PHE A 552 -14.06 -5.66 3.76
CA PHE A 552 -14.98 -6.72 4.17
C PHE A 552 -14.76 -8.02 3.38
N PRO A 553 -14.83 -9.21 4.03
CA PRO A 553 -14.67 -10.46 3.31
C PRO A 553 -15.88 -10.79 2.44
N ASP A 554 -15.67 -11.41 1.27
CA ASP A 554 -16.74 -11.71 0.31
C ASP A 554 -17.84 -12.56 0.96
N GLN A 555 -17.47 -13.53 1.82
CA GLN A 555 -18.44 -14.33 2.58
C GLN A 555 -19.36 -13.48 3.48
N VAL A 556 -18.82 -12.47 4.15
CA VAL A 556 -19.60 -11.60 5.05
C VAL A 556 -20.57 -10.76 4.24
N GLU A 557 -20.08 -10.19 3.14
CA GLU A 557 -20.88 -9.38 2.24
C GLU A 557 -22.00 -10.18 1.58
N PHE A 558 -21.69 -11.39 1.10
CA PHE A 558 -22.67 -12.32 0.56
C PHE A 558 -23.82 -12.59 1.55
N ARG A 559 -23.50 -12.74 2.85
CA ARG A 559 -24.47 -13.01 3.91
C ARG A 559 -25.33 -11.82 4.28
N LEU A 560 -24.75 -10.63 4.31
CA LEU A 560 -25.46 -9.39 4.63
C LEU A 560 -26.15 -8.76 3.42
N GLY A 561 -25.82 -9.23 2.20
CA GLY A 561 -26.39 -8.73 0.95
C GLY A 561 -25.79 -7.40 0.47
N THR A 562 -24.59 -7.05 0.93
CA THR A 562 -23.76 -5.98 0.35
C THR A 562 -23.03 -6.49 -0.90
N ASN A 563 -22.23 -5.64 -1.53
CA ASN A 563 -21.71 -5.88 -2.87
C ASN A 563 -20.21 -6.25 -2.92
N MET A 564 -19.93 -7.54 -3.00
CA MET A 564 -18.58 -8.13 -3.15
C MET A 564 -17.75 -7.64 -4.37
N LEU A 565 -18.40 -7.00 -5.35
CA LEU A 565 -17.73 -6.64 -6.62
C LEU A 565 -17.41 -5.15 -6.71
N PHE A 566 -18.01 -4.32 -5.84
CA PHE A 566 -17.85 -2.88 -5.88
C PHE A 566 -18.04 -2.29 -4.48
N ASN A 567 -17.00 -1.60 -4.02
CA ASN A 567 -16.96 -0.93 -2.72
C ASN A 567 -18.20 -0.05 -2.51
N ASP A 568 -19.10 -0.53 -1.65
CA ASP A 568 -20.36 0.12 -1.30
C ASP A 568 -20.35 0.64 0.15
N ASN A 569 -19.18 0.65 0.79
CA ASN A 569 -19.03 1.02 2.19
C ASN A 569 -19.54 2.41 2.57
N LEU A 570 -19.57 3.35 1.62
CA LEU A 570 -20.07 4.71 1.82
C LEU A 570 -21.51 4.92 1.32
N ASP A 571 -22.10 3.91 0.70
CA ASP A 571 -23.50 3.89 0.30
C ASP A 571 -24.39 3.57 1.52
N ASP A 572 -25.68 3.81 1.36
CA ASP A 572 -26.74 3.69 2.39
C ASP A 572 -27.92 3.02 1.67
N LEU A 573 -27.92 1.68 1.62
CA LEU A 573 -28.82 0.90 0.78
C LEU A 573 -30.28 1.01 1.22
N ASP A 574 -30.52 1.14 2.53
CA ASP A 574 -31.84 1.18 3.14
C ASP A 574 -32.35 2.61 3.46
N LEU A 575 -31.48 3.61 3.30
CA LEU A 575 -31.73 5.04 3.50
C LEU A 575 -32.07 5.42 4.93
N ASP A 576 -31.49 4.74 5.92
CA ASP A 576 -31.66 5.04 7.34
C ASP A 576 -30.70 6.10 7.90
N GLY A 577 -29.69 6.46 7.10
CA GLY A 577 -28.68 7.47 7.43
C GLY A 577 -27.41 6.92 8.06
N VAL A 578 -27.20 5.60 8.03
CA VAL A 578 -25.92 4.93 8.25
C VAL A 578 -25.45 4.30 6.94
N ASN A 579 -24.14 4.23 6.76
CA ASN A 579 -23.57 3.62 5.58
C ASN A 579 -23.34 2.11 5.78
N ASN A 580 -23.42 1.35 4.69
CA ASN A 580 -23.32 -0.11 4.70
C ASN A 580 -22.13 -0.61 5.53
N GLY A 581 -20.93 -0.06 5.32
CA GLY A 581 -19.73 -0.51 6.04
C GLY A 581 -19.78 -0.29 7.56
N SER A 582 -20.50 0.75 8.04
CA SER A 582 -20.72 0.91 9.49
C SER A 582 -21.72 -0.11 10.02
N GLU A 583 -22.69 -0.52 9.23
CA GLU A 583 -23.69 -1.51 9.58
C GLU A 583 -23.11 -2.92 9.61
N VAL A 584 -22.35 -3.29 8.57
CA VAL A 584 -21.58 -4.54 8.52
C VAL A 584 -20.69 -4.65 9.75
N ARG A 585 -19.89 -3.60 10.05
CA ARG A 585 -19.06 -3.60 11.27
C ARG A 585 -19.90 -3.74 12.54
N ALA A 586 -21.02 -3.03 12.62
CA ALA A 586 -21.92 -3.05 13.77
C ALA A 586 -22.76 -4.35 13.88
N HIS A 587 -22.68 -5.25 12.90
CA HIS A 587 -23.50 -6.45 12.79
C HIS A 587 -25.00 -6.12 12.78
N THR A 588 -25.37 -5.06 12.04
CA THR A 588 -26.76 -4.66 11.73
C THR A 588 -27.08 -4.98 10.26
N ASP A 589 -28.35 -4.83 9.85
CA ASP A 589 -28.82 -5.22 8.51
C ASP A 589 -28.73 -4.04 7.52
N PRO A 590 -27.80 -4.05 6.55
CA PRO A 590 -27.65 -2.94 5.59
C PRO A 590 -28.84 -2.76 4.64
N LEU A 591 -29.76 -3.73 4.58
CA LEU A 591 -30.92 -3.72 3.70
C LEU A 591 -32.20 -3.29 4.41
N PHE A 592 -32.14 -3.02 5.72
CA PHE A 592 -33.32 -2.75 6.53
C PHE A 592 -33.15 -1.65 7.56
N ASN A 593 -34.08 -0.68 7.55
CA ASN A 593 -34.07 0.49 8.44
C ASN A 593 -34.16 0.11 9.92
N ASP A 594 -33.00 0.00 10.57
CA ASP A 594 -32.84 -0.45 11.94
C ASP A 594 -32.73 0.70 12.96
N SER A 595 -32.91 1.94 12.51
CA SER A 595 -32.67 3.18 13.26
C SER A 595 -33.25 3.23 14.68
N ILE A 596 -34.32 2.46 14.95
CA ILE A 596 -34.96 2.36 16.27
C ILE A 596 -34.20 1.40 17.20
N ALA A 597 -33.78 0.23 16.69
CA ALA A 597 -33.19 -0.85 17.47
C ALA A 597 -31.65 -0.84 17.48
N ARG A 598 -31.01 -0.16 16.52
CA ARG A 598 -29.55 -0.10 16.35
C ARG A 598 -28.77 0.11 17.63
N SER A 599 -29.20 1.06 18.46
CA SER A 599 -28.46 1.42 19.67
C SER A 599 -28.37 0.28 20.69
N GLU A 600 -29.29 -0.67 20.64
CA GLU A 600 -29.37 -1.85 21.51
C GLU A 600 -28.70 -3.07 20.87
N LEU A 601 -28.80 -3.23 19.55
CA LEU A 601 -28.31 -4.40 18.82
C LEU A 601 -26.84 -4.29 18.40
N ALA A 602 -26.40 -3.11 17.99
CA ALA A 602 -25.10 -2.89 17.36
C ALA A 602 -23.90 -3.30 18.23
N TYR A 603 -22.91 -3.91 17.59
CA TYR A 603 -21.62 -4.21 18.17
C TYR A 603 -20.84 -2.91 18.38
N ARG A 604 -20.05 -2.86 19.45
CA ARG A 604 -19.29 -1.68 19.82
C ARG A 604 -17.80 -1.95 19.81
N TYR A 605 -17.10 -1.22 18.95
CA TYR A 605 -15.67 -1.34 18.74
C TYR A 605 -14.91 -0.24 19.47
N ARG A 606 -13.75 -0.60 19.99
CA ARG A 606 -12.74 0.32 20.47
C ARG A 606 -11.38 -0.24 20.09
N THR A 607 -10.71 0.45 19.17
CA THR A 607 -9.37 0.09 18.71
C THR A 607 -8.41 1.22 19.08
N ILE A 608 -7.26 0.87 19.65
CA ILE A 608 -6.22 1.81 20.05
C ILE A 608 -4.91 1.38 19.42
N ASP A 609 -4.35 2.25 18.58
CA ASP A 609 -2.98 2.11 18.09
C ASP A 609 -2.00 2.29 19.26
N LEU A 610 -1.24 1.23 19.56
CA LEU A 610 -0.20 1.21 20.58
C LEU A 610 1.16 1.70 20.03
N GLY A 611 1.22 1.95 18.73
CA GLY A 611 2.39 2.39 17.98
C GLY A 611 3.24 1.24 17.48
N GLN A 612 4.34 1.63 16.85
CA GLN A 612 5.31 0.72 16.27
C GLN A 612 6.21 0.07 17.34
N THR A 613 6.44 -1.22 17.21
CA THR A 613 7.39 -1.99 17.99
C THR A 613 8.81 -1.93 17.40
N ASN A 614 9.81 -2.41 18.14
CA ASN A 614 11.21 -2.38 17.69
C ASN A 614 11.49 -3.29 16.47
N ASP A 615 10.59 -4.22 16.18
CA ASP A 615 10.62 -5.14 15.04
C ASP A 615 9.69 -4.67 13.91
N GLU A 616 9.36 -3.37 13.87
CA GLU A 616 8.63 -2.71 12.77
C GLU A 616 7.20 -3.21 12.56
N ARG A 617 6.58 -3.83 13.57
CA ARG A 617 5.15 -4.15 13.58
C ARG A 617 4.37 -3.00 14.23
N THR A 618 3.13 -2.81 13.81
CA THR A 618 2.21 -1.87 14.46
C THR A 618 1.20 -2.68 15.26
N CYS A 619 1.05 -2.40 16.55
CA CYS A 619 0.17 -3.18 17.42
C CYS A 619 -1.07 -2.39 17.84
N TYR A 620 -2.20 -3.08 17.96
CA TYR A 620 -3.49 -2.51 18.25
C TYR A 620 -4.13 -3.22 19.45
N ASP A 621 -4.54 -2.46 20.46
CA ASP A 621 -5.42 -2.94 21.54
C ASP A 621 -6.86 -2.81 21.06
N PHE A 622 -7.57 -3.94 20.96
CA PHE A 622 -8.95 -3.96 20.48
C PHE A 622 -9.90 -4.44 21.57
N ARG A 623 -11.13 -3.92 21.50
CA ARG A 623 -12.26 -4.42 22.26
C ARG A 623 -13.51 -4.36 21.40
N VAL A 624 -14.19 -5.50 21.31
CA VAL A 624 -15.55 -5.60 20.80
C VAL A 624 -16.48 -5.93 21.96
N SER A 625 -17.65 -5.32 21.98
CA SER A 625 -18.66 -5.56 23.00
C SER A 625 -20.05 -5.59 22.37
N ASN A 626 -21.01 -6.13 23.11
CA ASN A 626 -22.39 -6.33 22.68
C ASN A 626 -22.57 -7.38 21.56
N ILE A 627 -21.63 -8.33 21.41
CA ILE A 627 -21.77 -9.44 20.45
C ILE A 627 -22.96 -10.29 20.89
N THR A 628 -23.96 -10.45 20.01
CA THR A 628 -25.18 -11.19 20.32
C THR A 628 -24.95 -12.68 20.15
N LEU A 629 -25.45 -13.48 21.09
CA LEU A 629 -25.52 -14.93 21.01
C LEU A 629 -26.99 -15.34 20.87
N VAL A 630 -27.27 -16.25 19.94
CA VAL A 630 -28.61 -16.77 19.67
C VAL A 630 -28.72 -18.25 20.03
N ASP A 631 -29.96 -18.72 20.19
CA ASP A 631 -30.28 -20.11 20.53
C ASP A 631 -30.21 -20.98 19.29
N THR A 632 -29.04 -21.55 19.01
CA THR A 632 -28.81 -22.45 17.86
C THR A 632 -29.14 -23.90 18.22
N ARG A 633 -29.58 -24.67 17.21
CA ARG A 633 -30.02 -26.06 17.36
C ARG A 633 -28.88 -27.03 17.69
N ASP A 634 -29.25 -28.14 18.32
CA ASP A 634 -28.31 -29.23 18.64
C ASP A 634 -28.08 -30.11 17.40
N ARG A 635 -26.89 -30.01 16.81
CA ARG A 635 -26.47 -30.79 15.64
C ARG A 635 -25.79 -32.12 16.01
N GLY A 636 -26.19 -32.74 17.11
CA GLY A 636 -25.73 -34.07 17.55
C GLY A 636 -24.58 -34.09 18.55
N ALA A 637 -24.20 -32.93 19.11
CA ALA A 637 -23.09 -32.77 20.05
C ALA A 637 -23.48 -32.04 21.35
N GLY A 638 -24.77 -31.78 21.56
CA GLY A 638 -25.29 -30.92 22.62
C GLY A 638 -25.71 -29.55 22.10
N PRO A 639 -25.93 -28.57 22.99
CA PRO A 639 -26.42 -27.25 22.60
C PRO A 639 -25.61 -26.64 21.45
N GLY A 640 -26.31 -25.98 20.52
CA GLY A 640 -25.70 -25.40 19.34
C GLY A 640 -24.61 -24.36 19.69
N PHE A 641 -23.72 -24.14 18.73
CA PHE A 641 -22.67 -23.15 18.84
C PHE A 641 -23.07 -21.87 18.10
N ASN A 642 -22.58 -20.75 18.62
CA ASN A 642 -22.42 -19.51 17.89
C ASN A 642 -20.95 -19.45 17.48
N ASP A 643 -20.70 -19.50 16.18
CA ASP A 643 -19.39 -19.38 15.57
C ASP A 643 -19.16 -17.91 15.23
N ILE A 644 -18.24 -17.30 15.96
CA ILE A 644 -17.88 -15.89 15.83
C ILE A 644 -16.54 -15.82 15.12
N ASP A 645 -16.56 -15.35 13.89
CA ASP A 645 -15.36 -15.15 13.09
C ASP A 645 -14.81 -13.75 13.35
N ILE A 646 -13.49 -13.67 13.51
CA ILE A 646 -12.76 -12.45 13.77
C ILE A 646 -11.75 -12.25 12.64
N PHE A 647 -11.87 -11.11 11.97
CA PHE A 647 -11.03 -10.73 10.84
C PHE A 647 -10.16 -9.55 11.25
N PHE A 648 -8.84 -9.71 11.10
CA PHE A 648 -7.86 -8.65 11.23
C PHE A 648 -7.21 -8.44 9.85
N GLY A 649 -7.74 -7.47 9.12
CA GLY A 649 -7.25 -7.05 7.82
C GLY A 649 -6.13 -6.01 7.97
N GLN A 650 -5.05 -6.18 7.23
CA GLN A 650 -3.92 -5.26 7.22
C GLN A 650 -3.47 -4.93 5.81
N VAL A 651 -2.92 -3.74 5.64
CA VAL A 651 -2.54 -3.21 4.32
C VAL A 651 -1.24 -2.40 4.44
N PRO A 652 -0.38 -2.36 3.41
CA PRO A 652 0.78 -1.48 3.43
C PRO A 652 0.35 -0.01 3.57
N GLU A 653 1.00 0.76 4.45
CA GLU A 653 0.69 2.18 4.75
C GLU A 653 0.60 3.07 3.49
N GLY A 654 1.33 2.73 2.43
CA GLY A 654 1.34 3.50 1.18
C GLY A 654 0.20 3.17 0.19
N ASN A 655 -0.67 2.21 0.49
CA ASN A 655 -1.80 1.82 -0.37
C ASN A 655 -3.01 1.34 0.43
N LEU A 656 -3.64 2.21 1.22
CA LEU A 656 -4.72 1.84 2.16
C LEU A 656 -5.96 1.21 1.51
N GLU A 657 -6.26 1.61 0.27
CA GLU A 657 -7.38 1.08 -0.53
C GLU A 657 -7.01 -0.21 -1.27
N GLY A 658 -5.76 -0.67 -1.18
CA GLY A 658 -5.32 -1.90 -1.84
C GLY A 658 -5.82 -3.17 -1.14
N PHE A 659 -5.69 -4.28 -1.86
CA PHE A 659 -5.92 -5.64 -1.37
C PHE A 659 -5.12 -5.93 -0.09
N GLY A 660 -5.85 -6.29 0.97
CA GLY A 660 -5.30 -6.55 2.29
C GLY A 660 -4.76 -7.97 2.48
N VAL A 661 -4.07 -8.20 3.59
CA VAL A 661 -3.79 -9.55 4.10
C VAL A 661 -4.65 -9.73 5.34
N PHE A 662 -5.38 -10.84 5.41
CA PHE A 662 -6.29 -11.10 6.51
C PHE A 662 -5.76 -12.20 7.44
N HIS A 663 -5.88 -11.93 8.73
CA HIS A 663 -5.67 -12.89 9.80
C HIS A 663 -7.04 -13.21 10.38
N VAL A 664 -7.38 -14.49 10.42
CA VAL A 664 -8.71 -14.96 10.80
C VAL A 664 -8.62 -15.84 12.04
N SER A 665 -9.52 -15.60 12.99
CA SER A 665 -9.71 -16.47 14.15
C SER A 665 -11.19 -16.81 14.29
N GLN A 666 -11.50 -17.98 14.84
CA GLN A 666 -12.86 -18.39 15.12
C GLN A 666 -13.03 -18.70 16.61
N VAL A 667 -14.04 -18.08 17.22
CA VAL A 667 -14.43 -18.30 18.60
C VAL A 667 -15.79 -18.97 18.65
N ARG A 668 -15.87 -20.14 19.27
CA ARG A 668 -17.12 -20.89 19.43
C ARG A 668 -17.69 -20.75 20.83
N VAL A 669 -18.95 -20.32 20.93
CA VAL A 669 -19.64 -20.13 22.22
C VAL A 669 -21.02 -20.78 22.17
N GLN A 670 -21.37 -21.56 23.20
CA GLN A 670 -22.73 -22.07 23.35
C GLN A 670 -23.56 -21.10 24.16
N TYR A 671 -24.75 -20.77 23.68
CA TYR A 671 -25.76 -20.07 24.46
C TYR A 671 -26.82 -21.06 24.96
N LEU A 672 -27.08 -21.02 26.26
CA LEU A 672 -28.04 -21.87 26.96
C LEU A 672 -29.11 -20.94 27.53
N PRO A 673 -30.13 -20.60 26.74
CA PRO A 673 -31.12 -19.61 27.14
C PRO A 673 -31.88 -20.05 28.41
N PRO A 674 -32.32 -19.09 29.24
CA PRO A 674 -32.13 -17.65 29.08
C PRO A 674 -30.88 -17.09 29.80
N ASP A 675 -30.19 -17.91 30.60
CA ASP A 675 -29.36 -17.38 31.70
C ASP A 675 -27.87 -17.75 31.64
N ARG A 676 -27.44 -18.59 30.68
CA ARG A 676 -26.09 -19.14 30.68
C ARG A 676 -25.46 -19.19 29.30
N ARG A 677 -24.14 -19.03 29.25
CA ARG A 677 -23.30 -19.39 28.10
C ARG A 677 -22.11 -20.25 28.51
N VAL A 678 -21.46 -20.88 27.54
CA VAL A 678 -20.24 -21.68 27.71
C VAL A 678 -19.22 -21.27 26.63
N PRO A 679 -18.03 -20.77 27.01
CA PRO A 679 -17.54 -20.54 28.37
C PRO A 679 -18.31 -19.43 29.10
N ASN A 680 -18.43 -19.54 30.42
CA ASN A 680 -19.16 -18.56 31.24
C ASN A 680 -18.28 -17.36 31.59
N THR A 681 -17.86 -16.59 30.58
CA THR A 681 -17.02 -15.40 30.73
C THR A 681 -17.66 -14.18 30.05
N PRO A 682 -17.55 -12.96 30.63
CA PRO A 682 -18.06 -11.72 30.01
C PRO A 682 -17.35 -11.37 28.71
N SER A 683 -16.08 -11.72 28.60
CA SER A 683 -15.30 -11.57 27.39
C SER A 683 -14.33 -12.73 27.20
N ILE A 684 -13.89 -12.91 25.96
CA ILE A 684 -12.79 -13.79 25.58
C ILE A 684 -11.62 -12.91 25.18
N ASP A 685 -10.42 -13.28 25.63
CA ASP A 685 -9.17 -12.58 25.32
C ASP A 685 -8.48 -13.38 24.21
N LEU A 686 -8.08 -12.71 23.13
CA LEU A 686 -7.42 -13.31 21.98
C LEU A 686 -5.97 -12.82 21.90
N GLU A 687 -5.08 -13.73 21.54
CA GLU A 687 -3.67 -13.48 21.31
C GLU A 687 -3.31 -13.68 19.83
N ASP A 688 -2.16 -13.16 19.37
CA ASP A 688 -1.69 -13.32 17.98
C ASP A 688 -1.71 -14.80 17.51
N ASP A 689 -1.40 -15.75 18.41
CA ASP A 689 -1.33 -17.18 18.12
C ASP A 689 -2.70 -17.83 17.85
N ASP A 690 -3.82 -17.15 18.18
CA ASP A 690 -5.17 -17.63 17.92
C ASP A 690 -5.61 -17.38 16.45
N PHE A 691 -4.80 -16.67 15.66
CA PHE A 691 -5.12 -16.29 14.29
C PHE A 691 -4.39 -17.15 13.26
N ALA A 692 -5.13 -17.64 12.29
CA ALA A 692 -4.60 -18.23 11.07
C ALA A 692 -4.42 -17.14 10.01
N VAL A 693 -3.34 -17.27 9.24
CA VAL A 693 -3.00 -16.32 8.18
C VAL A 693 -3.51 -16.85 6.86
N PHE A 694 -4.29 -16.03 6.17
CA PHE A 694 -4.75 -16.32 4.82
C PHE A 694 -4.12 -15.33 3.84
N GLU A 695 -3.45 -15.85 2.82
CA GLU A 695 -2.72 -15.06 1.83
C GLU A 695 -3.49 -15.03 0.52
N GLN A 696 -3.79 -13.81 0.05
CA GLN A 696 -4.15 -13.50 -1.33
C GLN A 696 -2.94 -13.58 -2.26
#